data_AF-A0A6J0PNK6-F1
#
_entry.id   AF-A0A6J0PNK6-F1
#
_cell.length_a   1.000
_cell.length_b   1.000
_cell.length_c   1.000
_cell.angle_alpha   90.00
_cell.angle_beta   90.00
_cell.angle_gamma   90.00
#
_symmetry.space_group_name_H-M   'P 1'
#
loop_
_entity.id
_entity.type
_entity.pdbx_description
1 polymer ?
#
loop_
_entity_poly.entity_id
_entity_poly.type
_entity_poly.pdbx_seq_one_letter_code
_entity_poly.pdbx_strand_id
1 'polypeptide(L)'
;MASSNVVGFVGLDELSLELASLLIRSGFRVQGFEVLGSSVMDRFVELGGAKCASPMEAARDASAMIVLASADEMTEVFFGKKGVVRGLCREAVVILQSTLLPSHIQKLEKSLSDEAGHLVLVDSQVFQGVSEPLKGKNIVIASGSPIAMRRAQPVLSAISEKVFSFEGEVSVGRKIRMVNDLLEGIHLVASVEAIFLGVRAGIHPSILYDIISNAAGSSWIFVETVPKLLSGDHLLTKSLSTLVKNVGFVMEMAKAVTFPLPLLVIANQQLIQASSSNGGDIASASPLKIWEQMFGVNIRDAANQKSYNPGHLAEQLSMTSKAVKRIGFIGLGAMGFGMATHLLRSNFYVIAYDVYKPTLNRFADLGGIVGSSPEGAAKDVEVLIIMVANEAQAESVLYGNAGSVFALPAGATIILSSTVSPGFITRVEQRLKGENKSLKLVDAPVSGGVKRAADGTLTIMVSGTDEALSCAGSVLSTLSEKLYVIEGGCGAASSVKMVNQLLAGVHIAAAAEAMAFGARLGLNTRMLFEIIKHGGGYSWMFGNRVPHMLENDYTPYSAVDIFVKDLGIVSNESSNLKIPLHISNAAHQLFLSGSASGWGRYDDAAVVKVYETLTGVKVEERAFLLNKEDLLKSLPSEWPEDPMEDLHLLEYPTTSKVLVVLDDDPTGTQTVHDIEVLTEWRIETLVEQFSKRPTCFFILTNSRSLSTEKAILLTKDICRNVDTAAKRVTGINYTVVLRGDSTLRGHFPEEADAAVSVLGEMDAWIICPFFLQGGRYTINDIHYVADADRLVPAGETEFSKDAAFGYKSSDLREWVEEKTKGRIPASSVSSISIHLLRKGGPVAVCKHLCSLQKGSICIVNAASERDVTVFAAGMIQAEMEGKRFLCRTAASFVSARIGIRAKPPICPRDLGITKDKFGGLIVVGSYVPKTTKQVEELKGQLGHALRCIEVSVDKISMKSTEEREEEISHVSEIATASLKANKDTLLMTSRQLITGKSPEESLEINYKVSSALVDIVRRINARPRYILAKGGITSSDLATKALEAQCARVIGQALAGVPLWQLGPESRHPGVPYIVFPGNVGDHTALAEVVKNWAYPPRSSTKIILLNAEKGGYAVGAFNVYNLEGVEAVISAAEVESSPAILQEVQTNRSSIC
;
A
#
# COMPACT_ATOMS: atom_id res chain seq x y z
N MET A 1 39.62 -11.77 16.00
CA MET A 1 39.62 -13.25 16.11
C MET A 1 38.89 -13.76 14.88
N ALA A 2 39.52 -14.66 14.11
CA ALA A 2 38.92 -15.18 12.88
C ALA A 2 37.67 -16.00 13.22
N SER A 3 36.47 -15.54 12.83
CA SER A 3 35.24 -16.32 12.95
C SER A 3 35.37 -17.58 12.11
N SER A 4 35.07 -18.74 12.66
CA SER A 4 35.12 -20.01 11.92
C SER A 4 34.08 -20.00 10.78
N ASN A 5 34.52 -20.03 9.52
CA ASN A 5 33.64 -20.20 8.34
C ASN A 5 33.23 -21.67 8.17
N VAL A 6 32.66 -22.30 9.22
CA VAL A 6 32.24 -23.70 9.19
C VAL A 6 30.71 -23.79 9.28
N VAL A 7 30.09 -24.49 8.32
CA VAL A 7 28.65 -24.78 8.32
C VAL A 7 28.43 -26.28 8.51
N GLY A 8 27.68 -26.64 9.54
CA GLY A 8 27.29 -28.02 9.81
C GLY A 8 25.97 -28.38 9.12
N PHE A 9 25.84 -29.62 8.67
CA PHE A 9 24.61 -30.22 8.15
C PHE A 9 24.22 -31.46 8.98
N VAL A 10 22.94 -31.58 9.34
CA VAL A 10 22.37 -32.82 9.87
C VAL A 10 21.13 -33.16 9.06
N GLY A 11 21.14 -34.35 8.47
CA GLY A 11 20.19 -34.74 7.43
C GLY A 11 20.56 -34.14 6.08
N LEU A 12 20.69 -35.00 5.07
CA LEU A 12 21.10 -34.65 3.72
C LEU A 12 20.12 -35.24 2.71
N ASP A 13 19.65 -34.38 1.82
CA ASP A 13 18.93 -34.73 0.60
C ASP A 13 19.55 -34.02 -0.62
N GLU A 14 18.92 -34.13 -1.79
CA GLU A 14 19.43 -33.49 -3.02
C GLU A 14 19.50 -31.97 -2.88
N LEU A 15 18.55 -31.34 -2.18
CA LEU A 15 18.57 -29.90 -1.92
C LEU A 15 19.76 -29.55 -1.02
N SER A 16 19.99 -30.33 0.03
CA SER A 16 21.12 -30.14 0.94
C SER A 16 22.48 -30.22 0.22
N LEU A 17 22.62 -31.11 -0.78
CA LEU A 17 23.82 -31.17 -1.63
C LEU A 17 24.01 -29.90 -2.46
N GLU A 18 22.93 -29.36 -3.02
CA GLU A 18 22.96 -28.10 -3.77
C GLU A 18 23.40 -26.93 -2.87
N LEU A 19 22.79 -26.81 -1.69
CA LEU A 19 23.14 -25.78 -0.71
C LEU A 19 24.60 -25.91 -0.26
N ALA A 20 25.07 -27.13 0.02
CA ALA A 20 26.45 -27.40 0.38
C ALA A 20 27.43 -26.97 -0.74
N SER A 21 27.11 -27.28 -2.00
CA SER A 21 27.90 -26.85 -3.15
C SER A 21 28.02 -25.32 -3.25
N LEU A 22 26.91 -24.59 -3.05
CA LEU A 22 26.90 -23.12 -3.06
C LEU A 22 27.73 -22.52 -1.91
N LEU A 23 27.64 -23.11 -0.71
CA LEU A 23 28.44 -22.69 0.44
C LEU A 23 29.94 -22.91 0.21
N ILE A 24 30.32 -24.06 -0.33
CA ILE A 24 31.73 -24.37 -0.66
C ILE A 24 32.25 -23.36 -1.69
N ARG A 25 31.49 -23.09 -2.76
CA ARG A 25 31.85 -22.08 -3.78
C ARG A 25 31.99 -20.67 -3.20
N SER A 26 31.25 -20.38 -2.14
CA SER A 26 31.30 -19.11 -1.40
C SER A 26 32.40 -19.07 -0.32
N GLY A 27 33.25 -20.10 -0.24
CA GLY A 27 34.41 -20.15 0.67
C GLY A 27 34.12 -20.68 2.07
N PHE A 28 32.96 -21.30 2.31
CA PHE A 28 32.66 -21.99 3.56
C PHE A 28 33.25 -23.41 3.56
N ARG A 29 33.67 -23.88 4.73
CA ARG A 29 33.90 -25.30 4.97
C ARG A 29 32.59 -25.92 5.43
N VAL A 30 32.18 -27.03 4.82
CA VAL A 30 30.95 -27.73 5.20
C VAL A 30 31.27 -29.10 5.79
N GLN A 31 30.53 -29.48 6.83
CA GLN A 31 30.65 -30.79 7.45
C GLN A 31 29.26 -31.35 7.75
N GLY A 32 29.05 -32.65 7.59
CA GLY A 32 27.71 -33.23 7.53
C GLY A 32 27.60 -34.57 8.27
N PHE A 33 26.47 -34.77 8.93
CA PHE A 33 26.06 -36.05 9.49
C PHE A 33 24.73 -36.49 8.88
N GLU A 34 24.65 -37.77 8.52
CA GLU A 34 23.44 -38.40 7.98
C GLU A 34 23.08 -39.62 8.82
N VAL A 35 21.80 -39.75 9.18
CA VAL A 35 21.25 -40.83 10.02
C VAL A 35 21.08 -42.12 9.21
N LEU A 36 20.75 -42.00 7.91
CA LEU A 36 20.48 -43.13 7.02
C LEU A 36 21.63 -43.32 6.02
N GLY A 37 22.38 -44.42 6.15
CA GLY A 37 23.50 -44.74 5.26
C GLY A 37 23.10 -44.70 3.79
N SER A 38 23.49 -43.62 3.09
CA SER A 38 23.01 -43.30 1.74
C SER A 38 24.16 -42.86 0.84
N SER A 39 23.98 -43.06 -0.47
CA SER A 39 24.83 -42.56 -1.56
C SER A 39 24.92 -41.02 -1.60
N VAL A 40 24.02 -40.32 -0.89
CA VAL A 40 24.01 -38.85 -0.77
C VAL A 40 25.21 -38.36 0.03
N MET A 41 25.61 -39.07 1.08
CA MET A 41 26.79 -38.70 1.87
C MET A 41 28.09 -38.83 1.05
N ASP A 42 28.19 -39.83 0.18
CA ASP A 42 29.37 -39.98 -0.68
C ASP A 42 29.48 -38.79 -1.65
N ARG A 43 28.37 -38.38 -2.26
CA ARG A 43 28.29 -37.17 -3.10
C ARG A 43 28.59 -35.89 -2.32
N PHE A 44 28.17 -35.79 -1.06
CA PHE A 44 28.50 -34.66 -0.20
C PHE A 44 30.02 -34.55 0.02
N VAL A 45 30.70 -35.69 0.22
CA VAL A 45 32.16 -35.74 0.33
C VAL A 45 32.84 -35.41 -1.00
N GLU A 46 32.32 -35.89 -2.12
CA GLU A 46 32.83 -35.56 -3.47
C GLU A 46 32.76 -34.05 -3.78
N LEU A 47 31.75 -33.35 -3.27
CA LEU A 47 31.63 -31.90 -3.38
C LEU A 47 32.66 -31.13 -2.54
N GLY A 48 33.38 -31.81 -1.64
CA GLY A 48 34.37 -31.23 -0.72
C GLY A 48 33.91 -31.10 0.73
N GLY A 49 32.77 -31.71 1.10
CA GLY A 49 32.28 -31.74 2.47
C GLY A 49 32.97 -32.78 3.36
N ALA A 50 33.03 -32.53 4.67
CA ALA A 50 33.58 -33.48 5.64
C ALA A 50 32.48 -34.35 6.28
N LYS A 51 32.65 -35.67 6.26
CA LYS A 51 31.72 -36.62 6.91
C LYS A 51 31.98 -36.69 8.42
N CYS A 52 30.93 -36.55 9.22
CA CYS A 52 30.96 -36.67 10.67
C CYS A 52 30.30 -37.97 11.16
N ALA A 53 30.68 -38.46 12.34
CA ALA A 53 30.15 -39.70 12.93
C ALA A 53 28.94 -39.48 13.86
N SER A 54 28.59 -38.22 14.15
CA SER A 54 27.40 -37.86 14.95
C SER A 54 26.94 -36.42 14.72
N PRO A 55 25.68 -36.06 15.07
CA PRO A 55 25.19 -34.68 15.00
C PRO A 55 26.05 -33.69 15.81
N MET A 56 26.51 -34.10 17.00
CA MET A 56 27.43 -33.33 17.84
C MET A 56 28.75 -33.01 17.14
N GLU A 57 29.27 -33.95 16.34
CA GLU A 57 30.52 -33.73 15.59
C GLU A 57 30.31 -32.80 14.40
N ALA A 58 29.17 -32.91 13.70
CA ALA A 58 28.80 -31.97 12.64
C ALA A 58 28.57 -30.54 13.16
N ALA A 59 28.21 -30.38 14.44
CA ALA A 59 28.04 -29.08 15.08
C ALA A 59 29.35 -28.45 15.60
N ARG A 60 30.44 -29.23 15.70
CA ARG A 60 31.70 -28.77 16.31
C ARG A 60 32.33 -27.65 15.48
N ASP A 61 32.65 -26.52 16.14
CA ASP A 61 33.24 -25.31 15.54
C ASP A 61 32.37 -24.63 14.46
N ALA A 62 31.14 -25.10 14.27
CA ALA A 62 30.21 -24.57 13.27
C ALA A 62 29.63 -23.23 13.73
N SER A 63 29.73 -22.21 12.87
CA SER A 63 29.09 -20.91 13.07
C SER A 63 27.60 -20.96 12.71
N ALA A 64 27.21 -21.90 11.86
CA ALA A 64 25.82 -22.16 11.51
C ALA A 64 25.56 -23.66 11.35
N MET A 65 24.36 -24.09 11.71
CA MET A 65 23.93 -25.48 11.61
C MET A 65 22.65 -25.57 10.80
N ILE A 66 22.72 -26.17 9.61
CA ILE A 66 21.56 -26.48 8.79
C ILE A 66 21.03 -27.86 9.21
N VAL A 67 19.78 -27.91 9.65
CA VAL A 67 19.17 -29.15 10.14
C VAL A 67 17.94 -29.48 9.31
N LEU A 68 17.97 -30.68 8.72
CA LEU A 68 16.87 -31.35 8.04
C LEU A 68 16.50 -32.60 8.86
N ALA A 69 15.40 -32.54 9.60
CA ALA A 69 14.95 -33.66 10.42
C ALA A 69 13.41 -33.75 10.45
N SER A 70 12.90 -34.98 10.58
CA SER A 70 11.47 -35.21 10.79
C SER A 70 11.06 -34.95 12.24
N ALA A 71 9.76 -34.76 12.49
CA ALA A 71 9.24 -34.44 13.83
C ALA A 71 9.68 -35.46 14.90
N ASP A 72 9.76 -36.73 14.52
CA ASP A 72 10.11 -37.85 15.42
C ASP A 72 11.61 -37.87 15.76
N GLU A 73 12.46 -37.34 14.87
CA GLU A 73 13.92 -37.33 15.02
C GLU A 73 14.43 -36.08 15.75
N MET A 74 13.65 -34.98 15.71
CA MET A 74 14.07 -33.67 16.22
C MET A 74 14.62 -33.72 17.65
N THR A 75 13.95 -34.42 18.57
CA THR A 75 14.37 -34.47 19.97
C THR A 75 15.72 -35.15 20.14
N GLU A 76 15.95 -36.29 19.47
CA GLU A 76 17.22 -37.02 19.56
C GLU A 76 18.34 -36.28 18.81
N VAL A 77 18.04 -35.70 17.64
CA VAL A 77 18.99 -34.92 16.84
C VAL A 77 19.49 -33.68 17.61
N PHE A 78 18.60 -32.95 18.28
CA PHE A 78 18.99 -31.74 19.01
C PHE A 78 19.52 -32.05 20.41
N PHE A 79 18.81 -32.85 21.19
CA PHE A 79 19.00 -33.00 22.65
C PHE A 79 19.52 -34.38 23.08
N GLY A 80 19.69 -35.32 22.14
CA GLY A 80 20.25 -36.64 22.42
C GLY A 80 21.66 -36.61 23.01
N LYS A 81 22.17 -37.77 23.44
CA LYS A 81 23.52 -37.87 24.07
C LYS A 81 24.64 -37.36 23.16
N LYS A 82 24.46 -37.46 21.84
CA LYS A 82 25.34 -36.90 20.80
C LYS A 82 24.60 -35.91 19.90
N GLY A 83 23.65 -35.16 20.47
CA GLY A 83 22.85 -34.17 19.75
C GLY A 83 23.62 -32.89 19.40
N VAL A 84 23.05 -32.11 18.47
CA VAL A 84 23.61 -30.87 17.91
C VAL A 84 23.95 -29.87 19.02
N VAL A 85 23.08 -29.69 20.02
CA VAL A 85 23.23 -28.67 21.08
C VAL A 85 24.55 -28.83 21.86
N ARG A 86 25.06 -30.06 22.00
CA ARG A 86 26.31 -30.35 22.73
C ARG A 86 27.58 -29.97 21.96
N GLY A 87 27.50 -29.81 20.64
CA GLY A 87 28.63 -29.48 19.78
C GLY A 87 28.72 -28.02 19.35
N LEU A 88 27.61 -27.27 19.43
CA LEU A 88 27.53 -25.89 18.94
C LEU A 88 28.32 -24.91 19.80
N CYS A 89 28.95 -23.94 19.13
CA CYS A 89 29.59 -22.80 19.78
C CYS A 89 28.56 -21.78 20.29
N ARG A 90 28.95 -20.95 21.27
CA ARG A 90 28.04 -19.98 21.92
C ARG A 90 27.39 -18.96 20.96
N GLU A 91 28.04 -18.67 19.83
CA GLU A 91 27.56 -17.69 18.85
C GLU A 91 26.90 -18.34 17.63
N ALA A 92 26.72 -19.67 17.62
CA ALA A 92 26.16 -20.37 16.48
C ALA A 92 24.67 -20.03 16.26
N VAL A 93 24.23 -20.20 15.02
CA VAL A 93 22.82 -20.13 14.61
C VAL A 93 22.35 -21.48 14.06
N VAL A 94 21.15 -21.90 14.44
CA VAL A 94 20.49 -23.07 13.87
C VAL A 94 19.57 -22.59 12.76
N ILE A 95 19.75 -23.11 11.55
CA ILE A 95 18.90 -22.89 10.38
C ILE A 95 18.11 -24.18 10.15
N LEU A 96 16.84 -24.16 10.52
CA LEU A 96 15.96 -25.30 10.36
C LEU A 96 15.35 -25.31 8.96
N GLN A 97 15.61 -26.37 8.21
CA GLN A 97 14.91 -26.69 6.98
C GLN A 97 13.99 -27.87 7.24
N SER A 98 12.69 -27.62 7.39
CA SER A 98 11.76 -28.69 7.75
C SER A 98 10.37 -28.48 7.19
N THR A 99 9.61 -29.57 7.13
CA THR A 99 8.18 -29.59 6.79
C THR A 99 7.27 -29.55 8.02
N LEU A 100 7.84 -29.29 9.21
CA LEU A 100 7.14 -29.31 10.49
C LEU A 100 5.97 -28.33 10.54
N LEU A 101 5.02 -28.61 11.42
CA LEU A 101 3.99 -27.65 11.77
C LEU A 101 4.61 -26.46 12.54
N PRO A 102 4.10 -25.23 12.35
CA PRO A 102 4.54 -24.04 13.08
C PRO A 102 4.64 -24.23 14.61
N SER A 103 3.69 -24.96 15.20
CA SER A 103 3.68 -25.26 16.63
C SER A 103 4.84 -26.13 17.10
N HIS A 104 5.37 -27.01 16.26
CA HIS A 104 6.57 -27.80 16.56
C HIS A 104 7.84 -26.96 16.47
N ILE A 105 7.92 -26.03 15.51
CA ILE A 105 9.04 -25.10 15.38
C ILE A 105 9.11 -24.17 16.60
N GLN A 106 7.96 -23.63 17.03
CA GLN A 106 7.88 -22.80 18.24
C GLN A 106 8.26 -23.58 19.52
N LYS A 107 7.84 -24.85 19.64
CA LYS A 107 8.26 -25.71 20.75
C LYS A 107 9.77 -25.93 20.75
N LEU A 108 10.37 -26.17 19.58
CA LEU A 108 11.81 -26.31 19.46
C LEU A 108 12.54 -25.03 19.86
N GLU A 109 12.09 -23.87 19.38
CA GLU A 109 12.68 -22.57 19.76
C GLU A 109 12.68 -22.38 21.28
N LYS A 110 11.56 -22.73 21.93
CA LYS A 110 11.44 -22.69 23.38
C LYS A 110 12.39 -23.68 24.07
N SER A 111 12.44 -24.93 23.64
CA SER A 111 13.35 -25.94 24.21
C SER A 111 14.83 -25.57 24.04
N LEU A 112 15.20 -25.00 22.89
CA LEU A 112 16.55 -24.48 22.65
C LEU A 112 16.87 -23.31 23.59
N SER A 113 15.90 -22.44 23.84
CA SER A 113 16.06 -21.32 24.79
C SER A 113 16.21 -21.81 26.24
N ASP A 114 15.43 -22.82 26.64
CA ASP A 114 15.43 -23.36 28.00
C ASP A 114 16.70 -24.16 28.31
N GLU A 115 17.19 -25.00 27.38
CA GLU A 115 18.36 -25.85 27.60
C GLU A 115 19.70 -25.20 27.20
N ALA A 116 19.67 -24.25 26.26
CA ALA A 116 20.85 -23.66 25.65
C ALA A 116 20.62 -22.19 25.24
N GLY A 117 20.19 -21.35 26.20
CA GLY A 117 19.70 -19.97 26.00
C GLY A 117 20.60 -18.94 25.31
N HIS A 118 21.73 -19.35 24.73
CA HIS A 118 22.58 -18.53 23.84
C HIS A 118 22.40 -18.88 22.34
N LEU A 119 21.79 -20.04 22.04
CA LEU A 119 21.50 -20.49 20.69
C LEU A 119 20.25 -19.79 20.16
N VAL A 120 20.25 -19.54 18.86
CA VAL A 120 19.16 -18.87 18.16
C VAL A 120 18.73 -19.69 16.95
N LEU A 121 17.43 -19.68 16.68
CA LEU A 121 16.80 -20.47 15.62
C LEU A 121 16.30 -19.56 14.50
N VAL A 122 16.50 -20.02 13.26
CA VAL A 122 15.90 -19.48 12.04
C VAL A 122 15.16 -20.62 11.35
N ASP A 123 13.87 -20.45 11.07
CA ASP A 123 13.17 -21.29 10.10
C ASP A 123 13.53 -20.80 8.70
N SER A 124 13.94 -21.70 7.83
CA SER A 124 14.35 -21.39 6.47
C SER A 124 13.69 -22.34 5.49
N GLN A 125 13.02 -21.76 4.50
CA GLN A 125 12.37 -22.48 3.41
C GLN A 125 13.05 -22.07 2.10
N VAL A 126 13.61 -23.05 1.39
CA VAL A 126 14.23 -22.83 0.08
C VAL A 126 13.34 -23.39 -1.01
N PHE A 127 13.18 -22.64 -2.08
CA PHE A 127 12.54 -23.11 -3.31
C PHE A 127 13.18 -22.43 -4.53
N GLN A 128 13.01 -23.05 -5.70
CA GLN A 128 13.49 -22.49 -6.95
C GLN A 128 12.50 -21.44 -7.47
N GLY A 129 13.02 -20.27 -7.83
CA GLY A 129 12.23 -19.21 -8.44
C GLY A 129 11.66 -19.63 -9.79
N VAL A 130 10.40 -19.27 -10.04
CA VAL A 130 9.70 -19.61 -11.29
C VAL A 130 9.55 -18.43 -12.24
N SER A 131 9.65 -17.20 -11.73
CA SER A 131 9.57 -15.97 -12.52
C SER A 131 10.83 -15.74 -13.36
N GLU A 132 10.73 -15.10 -14.52
CA GLU A 132 11.87 -14.86 -15.44
C GLU A 132 13.20 -14.39 -14.78
N PRO A 133 13.24 -13.36 -13.90
CA PRO A 133 14.53 -12.91 -13.32
C PRO A 133 15.18 -13.92 -12.34
N LEU A 134 14.37 -14.83 -11.80
CA LEU A 134 14.75 -15.78 -10.75
C LEU A 134 14.59 -17.25 -11.20
N LYS A 135 14.33 -17.49 -12.49
CA LYS A 135 14.02 -18.83 -13.00
C LYS A 135 15.18 -19.79 -12.72
N GLY A 136 14.90 -20.85 -11.96
CA GLY A 136 15.89 -21.87 -11.58
C GLY A 136 16.93 -21.41 -10.55
N LYS A 137 16.81 -20.21 -9.99
CA LYS A 137 17.66 -19.71 -8.90
C LYS A 137 17.02 -20.00 -7.56
N ASN A 138 17.84 -20.17 -6.53
CA ASN A 138 17.33 -20.38 -5.18
C ASN A 138 16.79 -19.08 -4.59
N ILE A 139 15.62 -19.20 -3.97
CA ILE A 139 14.97 -18.18 -3.16
C ILE A 139 14.87 -18.75 -1.74
N VAL A 140 15.24 -17.94 -0.77
CA VAL A 140 15.14 -18.28 0.65
C VAL A 140 14.07 -17.42 1.28
N ILE A 141 13.17 -18.04 2.02
CA ILE A 141 12.34 -17.37 3.01
C ILE A 141 12.88 -17.75 4.38
N ALA A 142 13.27 -16.77 5.18
CA ALA A 142 13.84 -17.01 6.49
C ALA A 142 13.14 -16.17 7.57
N SER A 143 12.82 -16.79 8.70
CA SER A 143 12.17 -16.13 9.82
C SER A 143 12.80 -16.49 11.16
N GLY A 144 12.92 -15.51 12.05
CA GLY A 144 13.50 -15.68 13.38
C GLY A 144 13.73 -14.35 14.10
N SER A 145 14.28 -14.39 15.30
CA SER A 145 14.62 -13.16 16.04
C SER A 145 15.65 -12.30 15.27
N PRO A 146 15.71 -10.97 15.48
CA PRO A 146 16.69 -10.10 14.80
C PRO A 146 18.15 -10.56 15.00
N ILE A 147 18.46 -11.16 16.16
CA ILE A 147 19.79 -11.72 16.44
C ILE A 147 20.02 -12.98 15.60
N ALA A 148 19.02 -13.87 15.50
CA ALA A 148 19.07 -15.07 14.67
C ALA A 148 19.29 -14.72 13.20
N MET A 149 18.51 -13.76 12.69
CA MET A 149 18.58 -13.31 11.30
C MET A 149 19.95 -12.72 10.97
N ARG A 150 20.50 -11.86 11.82
CA ARG A 150 21.87 -11.31 11.63
C ARG A 150 22.94 -12.40 11.60
N ARG A 151 22.85 -13.40 12.47
CA ARG A 151 23.81 -14.52 12.49
C ARG A 151 23.68 -15.43 11.28
N ALA A 152 22.46 -15.65 10.78
CA ALA A 152 22.22 -16.49 9.61
C ALA A 152 22.54 -15.78 8.28
N GLN A 153 22.50 -14.44 8.24
CA GLN A 153 22.64 -13.65 7.01
C GLN A 153 23.81 -14.06 6.11
N PRO A 154 25.04 -14.31 6.61
CA PRO A 154 26.16 -14.72 5.75
C PRO A 154 25.91 -16.06 5.03
N VAL A 155 25.26 -17.01 5.71
CA VAL A 155 24.94 -18.33 5.16
C VAL A 155 23.77 -18.24 4.20
N LEU A 156 22.70 -17.51 4.58
CA LEU A 156 21.52 -17.33 3.73
C LEU A 156 21.84 -16.59 2.42
N SER A 157 22.73 -15.59 2.47
CA SER A 157 23.16 -14.85 1.28
C SER A 157 24.08 -15.66 0.36
N ALA A 158 24.75 -16.69 0.89
CA ALA A 158 25.65 -17.54 0.12
C ALA A 158 24.90 -18.65 -0.64
N ILE A 159 23.67 -18.98 -0.24
CA ILE A 159 22.86 -20.05 -0.83
C ILE A 159 21.69 -19.54 -1.68
N SER A 160 21.54 -18.23 -1.83
CA SER A 160 20.37 -17.63 -2.46
C SER A 160 20.63 -16.27 -3.08
N GLU A 161 19.96 -16.03 -4.20
CA GLU A 161 20.04 -14.77 -4.93
C GLU A 161 18.99 -13.78 -4.44
N LYS A 162 17.97 -14.28 -3.74
CA LYS A 162 16.94 -13.48 -3.08
C LYS A 162 16.57 -14.08 -1.74
N VAL A 163 16.80 -13.32 -0.68
CA VAL A 163 16.39 -13.68 0.68
C VAL A 163 15.22 -12.80 1.10
N PHE A 164 14.11 -13.41 1.48
CA PHE A 164 12.99 -12.77 2.17
C PHE A 164 13.14 -13.01 3.67
N SER A 165 13.51 -11.95 4.39
CA SER A 165 13.79 -12.00 5.83
C SER A 165 12.61 -11.48 6.64
N PHE A 166 12.19 -12.25 7.64
CA PHE A 166 11.11 -11.90 8.56
C PHE A 166 11.63 -11.90 10.00
N GLU A 167 11.76 -10.72 10.58
CA GLU A 167 12.15 -10.59 11.97
C GLU A 167 10.94 -10.76 12.90
N GLY A 168 11.09 -11.57 13.94
CA GLY A 168 10.06 -11.82 14.94
C GLY A 168 9.78 -13.30 15.10
N GLU A 169 8.55 -13.73 14.82
CA GLU A 169 8.13 -15.12 14.99
C GLU A 169 8.93 -16.06 14.06
N VAL A 170 9.54 -17.10 14.63
CA VAL A 170 10.38 -18.04 13.87
C VAL A 170 9.62 -18.82 12.81
N SER A 171 8.28 -18.98 12.89
CA SER A 171 7.54 -19.92 12.02
C SER A 171 6.90 -19.30 10.77
N VAL A 172 7.16 -18.01 10.48
CA VAL A 172 6.54 -17.27 9.37
C VAL A 172 6.89 -17.89 8.02
N GLY A 173 8.15 -18.31 7.82
CA GLY A 173 8.60 -18.93 6.58
C GLY A 173 7.81 -20.19 6.24
N ARG A 174 7.62 -21.09 7.23
CA ARG A 174 6.80 -22.28 7.07
C ARG A 174 5.34 -21.95 6.77
N LYS A 175 4.74 -20.97 7.45
CA LYS A 175 3.36 -20.53 7.16
C LYS A 175 3.20 -20.06 5.71
N ILE A 176 4.15 -19.28 5.19
CA ILE A 176 4.16 -18.86 3.79
C ILE A 176 4.27 -20.07 2.85
N ARG A 177 5.18 -21.01 3.15
CA ARG A 177 5.32 -22.25 2.37
C ARG A 177 4.02 -23.06 2.34
N MET A 178 3.28 -23.12 3.45
CA MET A 178 1.98 -23.81 3.52
C MET A 178 0.92 -23.18 2.62
N VAL A 179 0.87 -21.85 2.52
CA VAL A 179 -0.03 -21.16 1.57
C VAL A 179 0.38 -21.48 0.12
N ASN A 180 1.68 -21.56 -0.16
CA ASN A 180 2.16 -21.97 -1.48
C ASN A 180 1.84 -23.45 -1.78
N ASP A 181 2.03 -24.36 -0.81
CA ASP A 181 1.68 -25.80 -0.94
C ASP A 181 0.17 -25.99 -1.21
N LEU A 182 -0.68 -25.17 -0.59
CA LEU A 182 -2.13 -25.13 -0.83
C LEU A 182 -2.43 -24.83 -2.31
N LEU A 183 -1.80 -23.77 -2.86
CA LEU A 183 -1.98 -23.37 -4.25
C LEU A 183 -1.47 -24.44 -5.21
N GLU A 184 -0.29 -25.02 -4.96
CA GLU A 184 0.27 -26.10 -5.78
C GLU A 184 -0.67 -27.31 -5.87
N GLY A 185 -1.25 -27.73 -4.73
CA GLY A 185 -2.22 -28.82 -4.67
C GLY A 185 -3.48 -28.56 -5.48
N ILE A 186 -4.09 -27.38 -5.32
CA ILE A 186 -5.30 -26.98 -6.05
C ILE A 186 -5.01 -26.86 -7.55
N HIS A 187 -3.92 -26.20 -7.93
CA HIS A 187 -3.55 -25.99 -9.32
C HIS A 187 -3.24 -27.31 -10.05
N LEU A 188 -2.66 -28.30 -9.38
CA LEU A 188 -2.41 -29.62 -9.97
C LEU A 188 -3.72 -30.32 -10.32
N VAL A 189 -4.65 -30.39 -9.38
CA VAL A 189 -5.95 -31.04 -9.60
C VAL A 189 -6.77 -30.29 -10.66
N ALA A 190 -6.74 -28.96 -10.65
CA ALA A 190 -7.37 -28.15 -11.69
C ALA A 190 -6.78 -28.43 -13.08
N SER A 191 -5.46 -28.58 -13.17
CA SER A 191 -4.75 -28.92 -14.43
C SER A 191 -5.15 -30.30 -14.94
N VAL A 192 -5.31 -31.28 -14.05
CA VAL A 192 -5.81 -32.62 -14.39
C VAL A 192 -7.24 -32.50 -14.92
N GLU A 193 -8.18 -31.95 -14.15
CA GLU A 193 -9.58 -31.77 -14.58
C GLU A 193 -9.69 -31.06 -15.94
N ALA A 194 -8.87 -30.03 -16.18
CA ALA A 194 -8.82 -29.28 -17.42
C ALA A 194 -8.38 -30.12 -18.63
N ILE A 195 -7.26 -30.85 -18.53
CA ILE A 195 -6.77 -31.69 -19.63
C ILE A 195 -7.75 -32.81 -19.95
N PHE A 196 -8.29 -33.47 -18.93
CA PHE A 196 -9.26 -34.53 -19.09
C PHE A 196 -10.56 -34.04 -19.75
N LEU A 197 -11.08 -32.87 -19.34
CA LEU A 197 -12.22 -32.23 -19.98
C LEU A 197 -11.95 -31.90 -21.46
N GLY A 198 -10.78 -31.32 -21.75
CA GLY A 198 -10.43 -30.93 -23.12
C GLY A 198 -10.29 -32.12 -24.07
N VAL A 199 -9.63 -33.19 -23.63
CA VAL A 199 -9.55 -34.43 -24.42
C VAL A 199 -10.93 -35.04 -24.61
N ARG A 200 -11.77 -35.04 -23.58
CA ARG A 200 -13.16 -35.51 -23.69
C ARG A 200 -14.00 -34.68 -24.67
N ALA A 201 -13.70 -33.39 -24.78
CA ALA A 201 -14.29 -32.47 -25.75
C ALA A 201 -13.68 -32.58 -27.17
N GLY A 202 -12.77 -33.52 -27.40
CA GLY A 202 -12.17 -33.78 -28.72
C GLY A 202 -10.98 -32.89 -29.06
N ILE A 203 -10.41 -32.17 -28.09
CA ILE A 203 -9.24 -31.31 -28.31
C ILE A 203 -7.96 -32.09 -28.02
N HIS A 204 -6.98 -32.00 -28.93
CA HIS A 204 -5.67 -32.63 -28.72
C HIS A 204 -4.95 -32.04 -27.50
N PRO A 205 -4.43 -32.87 -26.56
CA PRO A 205 -3.91 -32.37 -25.29
C PRO A 205 -2.67 -31.46 -25.44
N SER A 206 -1.79 -31.72 -26.41
CA SER A 206 -0.64 -30.84 -26.66
C SER A 206 -1.02 -29.47 -27.21
N ILE A 207 -2.12 -29.38 -27.99
CA ILE A 207 -2.64 -28.12 -28.50
C ILE A 207 -3.23 -27.32 -27.35
N LEU A 208 -4.01 -28.00 -26.50
CA LEU A 208 -4.58 -27.42 -25.29
C LEU A 208 -3.49 -26.88 -24.36
N TYR A 209 -2.41 -27.65 -24.15
CA TYR A 209 -1.25 -27.23 -23.38
C TYR A 209 -0.62 -25.94 -23.92
N ASP A 210 -0.33 -25.89 -25.23
CA ASP A 210 0.31 -24.72 -25.85
C ASP A 210 -0.54 -23.45 -25.70
N ILE A 211 -1.85 -23.56 -25.97
CA ILE A 211 -2.77 -22.41 -25.89
C ILE A 211 -2.92 -21.93 -24.44
N ILE A 212 -3.19 -22.84 -23.50
CA ILE A 212 -3.45 -22.48 -22.10
C ILE A 212 -2.20 -21.91 -21.44
N SER A 213 -1.01 -22.42 -21.75
CA SER A 213 0.26 -21.90 -21.23
C SER A 213 0.45 -20.40 -21.52
N ASN A 214 -0.23 -19.90 -22.56
CA ASN A 214 -0.20 -18.53 -23.05
C ASN A 214 -1.50 -17.74 -22.81
N ALA A 215 -2.40 -18.26 -21.97
CA ALA A 215 -3.71 -17.69 -21.70
C ALA A 215 -3.94 -17.47 -20.20
N ALA A 216 -5.06 -16.83 -19.86
CA ALA A 216 -5.38 -16.45 -18.48
C ALA A 216 -5.54 -17.65 -17.52
N GLY A 217 -5.80 -18.85 -18.04
CA GLY A 217 -5.83 -20.10 -17.26
C GLY A 217 -4.45 -20.65 -16.88
N SER A 218 -3.35 -20.05 -17.34
CA SER A 218 -1.99 -20.56 -17.07
C SER A 218 -1.62 -20.50 -15.59
N SER A 219 -0.95 -21.56 -15.12
CA SER A 219 -0.26 -21.61 -13.83
C SER A 219 1.09 -22.29 -14.00
N TRP A 220 2.02 -22.06 -13.07
CA TRP A 220 3.32 -22.71 -13.12
C TRP A 220 3.17 -24.25 -13.09
N ILE A 221 2.30 -24.76 -12.23
CA ILE A 221 1.99 -26.19 -12.14
C ILE A 221 1.47 -26.75 -13.46
N PHE A 222 0.60 -26.02 -14.16
CA PHE A 222 0.10 -26.45 -15.47
C PHE A 222 1.26 -26.59 -16.48
N VAL A 223 2.12 -25.57 -16.57
CA VAL A 223 3.25 -25.55 -17.51
C VAL A 223 4.25 -26.66 -17.22
N GLU A 224 4.52 -26.94 -15.95
CA GLU A 224 5.54 -27.89 -15.50
C GLU A 224 5.04 -29.35 -15.49
N THR A 225 3.78 -29.57 -15.13
CA THR A 225 3.27 -30.93 -14.84
C THR A 225 2.59 -31.57 -16.06
N VAL A 226 1.86 -30.79 -16.86
CA VAL A 226 1.13 -31.35 -18.01
C VAL A 226 2.04 -32.10 -18.99
N PRO A 227 3.22 -31.59 -19.40
CA PRO A 227 4.10 -32.34 -20.31
C PRO A 227 4.54 -33.69 -19.74
N LYS A 228 4.83 -33.74 -18.43
CA LYS A 228 5.19 -34.96 -17.71
C LYS A 228 4.03 -35.95 -17.66
N LEU A 229 2.80 -35.43 -17.52
CA LEU A 229 1.58 -36.23 -17.52
C LEU A 229 1.37 -36.89 -18.89
N LEU A 230 1.56 -36.14 -19.98
CA LEU A 230 1.42 -36.64 -21.35
C LEU A 230 2.52 -37.66 -21.71
N SER A 231 3.75 -37.46 -21.22
CA SER A 231 4.85 -38.41 -21.46
C SER A 231 4.80 -39.66 -20.58
N GLY A 232 4.11 -39.60 -19.43
CA GLY A 232 4.03 -40.68 -18.45
C GLY A 232 5.28 -40.79 -17.57
N ASP A 233 5.89 -39.65 -17.23
CA ASP A 233 7.11 -39.57 -16.41
C ASP A 233 6.90 -40.17 -15.00
N HIS A 234 7.80 -41.07 -14.60
CA HIS A 234 7.78 -41.73 -13.29
C HIS A 234 8.10 -40.78 -12.12
N LEU A 235 8.81 -39.67 -12.38
CA LEU A 235 9.14 -38.68 -11.34
C LEU A 235 7.89 -38.00 -10.76
N LEU A 236 6.79 -37.95 -11.51
CA LEU A 236 5.50 -37.44 -11.04
C LEU A 236 4.99 -38.17 -9.79
N THR A 237 5.20 -39.49 -9.70
CA THR A 237 4.74 -40.29 -8.55
C THR A 237 5.45 -39.88 -7.26
N LYS A 238 6.76 -39.59 -7.34
CA LYS A 238 7.56 -39.14 -6.18
C LYS A 238 7.16 -37.72 -5.77
N SER A 239 6.92 -36.83 -6.73
CA SER A 239 6.45 -35.47 -6.45
C SER A 239 5.05 -35.47 -5.83
N LEU A 240 4.15 -36.35 -6.29
CA LEU A 240 2.77 -36.44 -5.81
C LEU A 240 2.70 -36.86 -4.33
N SER A 241 3.50 -37.84 -3.90
CA SER A 241 3.49 -38.31 -2.50
C SER A 241 3.98 -37.21 -1.54
N THR A 242 5.00 -36.45 -1.93
CA THR A 242 5.44 -35.27 -1.18
C THR A 242 4.37 -34.19 -1.12
N LEU A 243 3.69 -33.91 -2.23
CA LEU A 243 2.62 -32.92 -2.27
C LEU A 243 1.43 -33.33 -1.38
N VAL A 244 1.00 -34.60 -1.42
CA VAL A 244 -0.05 -35.15 -0.52
C VAL A 244 0.33 -34.94 0.94
N LYS A 245 1.59 -35.22 1.32
CA LYS A 245 2.08 -34.98 2.68
C LYS A 245 2.03 -33.50 3.06
N ASN A 246 2.51 -32.62 2.17
CA ASN A 246 2.54 -31.18 2.43
C ASN A 246 1.14 -30.59 2.59
N VAL A 247 0.21 -30.93 1.68
CA VAL A 247 -1.20 -30.54 1.76
C VAL A 247 -1.86 -31.09 3.02
N GLY A 248 -1.51 -32.31 3.45
CA GLY A 248 -1.93 -32.86 4.74
C GLY A 248 -1.58 -31.95 5.92
N PHE A 249 -0.36 -31.42 5.97
CA PHE A 249 0.03 -30.45 7.01
C PHE A 249 -0.76 -29.14 6.93
N VAL A 250 -1.08 -28.66 5.73
CA VAL A 250 -1.94 -27.47 5.55
C VAL A 250 -3.32 -27.71 6.17
N MET A 251 -3.90 -28.89 5.92
CA MET A 251 -5.20 -29.29 6.50
C MET A 251 -5.17 -29.35 8.02
N GLU A 252 -4.10 -29.91 8.61
CA GLU A 252 -3.93 -29.93 10.07
C GLU A 252 -3.83 -28.52 10.65
N MET A 253 -3.10 -27.62 10.00
CA MET A 253 -2.99 -26.22 10.43
C MET A 253 -4.32 -25.48 10.31
N ALA A 254 -5.04 -25.66 9.20
CA ALA A 254 -6.36 -25.06 9.01
C ALA A 254 -7.35 -25.50 10.09
N LYS A 255 -7.30 -26.78 10.49
CA LYS A 255 -8.05 -27.28 11.64
C LYS A 255 -7.63 -26.60 12.94
N ALA A 256 -6.32 -26.45 13.18
CA ALA A 256 -5.79 -25.78 14.37
C ALA A 256 -6.23 -24.31 14.49
N VAL A 257 -6.36 -23.59 13.36
CA VAL A 257 -6.84 -22.19 13.34
C VAL A 257 -8.34 -22.06 13.04
N THR A 258 -9.08 -23.17 12.95
CA THR A 258 -10.52 -23.20 12.62
C THR A 258 -10.84 -22.37 11.37
N PHE A 259 -10.23 -22.75 10.24
CA PHE A 259 -10.39 -22.07 8.96
C PHE A 259 -10.85 -23.04 7.87
N PRO A 260 -11.88 -22.69 7.07
CA PRO A 260 -12.37 -23.54 6.00
C PRO A 260 -11.48 -23.47 4.76
N LEU A 261 -11.13 -24.63 4.19
CA LEU A 261 -10.38 -24.76 2.95
C LEU A 261 -11.12 -25.66 1.93
N PRO A 262 -12.33 -25.28 1.48
CA PRO A 262 -13.18 -26.13 0.64
C PRO A 262 -12.51 -26.59 -0.66
N LEU A 263 -11.69 -25.75 -1.31
CA LEU A 263 -11.00 -26.15 -2.54
C LEU A 263 -9.85 -27.12 -2.23
N LEU A 264 -9.03 -26.81 -1.22
CA LEU A 264 -7.93 -27.69 -0.84
C LEU A 264 -8.42 -29.06 -0.37
N VAL A 265 -9.54 -29.15 0.36
CA VAL A 265 -10.12 -30.43 0.80
C VAL A 265 -10.40 -31.34 -0.39
N ILE A 266 -11.03 -30.81 -1.43
CA ILE A 266 -11.37 -31.57 -2.65
C ILE A 266 -10.11 -31.96 -3.40
N ALA A 267 -9.15 -31.03 -3.53
CA ALA A 267 -7.87 -31.32 -4.15
C ALA A 267 -7.16 -32.46 -3.42
N ASN A 268 -7.06 -32.38 -2.09
CA ASN A 268 -6.43 -33.39 -1.24
C ASN A 268 -7.07 -34.78 -1.41
N GLN A 269 -8.41 -34.87 -1.49
CA GLN A 269 -9.10 -36.14 -1.72
C GLN A 269 -8.70 -36.78 -3.05
N GLN A 270 -8.65 -36.01 -4.14
CA GLN A 270 -8.22 -36.51 -5.45
C GLN A 270 -6.74 -36.92 -5.47
N LEU A 271 -5.88 -36.14 -4.80
CA LEU A 271 -4.45 -36.45 -4.68
C LEU A 271 -4.22 -37.74 -3.87
N ILE A 272 -4.94 -37.92 -2.75
CA ILE A 272 -4.89 -39.15 -1.95
C ILE A 272 -5.30 -40.34 -2.79
N GLN A 273 -6.43 -40.26 -3.52
CA GLN A 273 -6.91 -41.35 -4.36
C GLN A 273 -5.87 -41.74 -5.43
N ALA A 274 -5.23 -40.77 -6.06
CA ALA A 274 -4.17 -40.99 -7.04
C ALA A 274 -2.87 -41.57 -6.43
N SER A 275 -2.64 -41.38 -5.12
CA SER A 275 -1.47 -41.89 -4.40
C SER A 275 -1.68 -43.27 -3.73
N SER A 276 -2.92 -43.74 -3.58
CA SER A 276 -3.28 -44.90 -2.73
C SER A 276 -3.02 -46.30 -3.34
N SER A 277 -2.37 -46.39 -4.50
CA SER A 277 -2.22 -47.63 -5.29
C SER A 277 -1.16 -48.65 -4.79
N ASN A 278 -0.65 -48.55 -3.56
CA ASN A 278 0.38 -49.45 -3.04
C ASN A 278 -0.12 -50.77 -2.40
N GLY A 279 -1.41 -51.12 -2.51
CA GLY A 279 -2.06 -52.08 -1.61
C GLY A 279 -2.50 -53.47 -2.12
N GLY A 280 -2.42 -53.83 -3.40
CA GLY A 280 -2.79 -55.19 -3.82
C GLY A 280 -2.85 -55.40 -5.34
N ASP A 281 -2.11 -56.41 -5.84
CA ASP A 281 -1.99 -56.98 -7.21
C ASP A 281 -1.93 -56.04 -8.44
N ILE A 282 -2.07 -54.73 -8.24
CA ILE A 282 -1.93 -53.63 -9.20
C ILE A 282 -0.71 -52.78 -8.78
N ALA A 283 0.35 -53.42 -8.30
CA ALA A 283 1.54 -52.78 -7.72
C ALA A 283 2.45 -52.03 -8.73
N SER A 284 1.88 -51.47 -9.81
CA SER A 284 2.59 -50.63 -10.79
C SER A 284 1.73 -49.55 -11.46
N ALA A 285 0.50 -49.28 -10.97
CA ALA A 285 -0.35 -48.28 -11.61
C ALA A 285 0.11 -46.85 -11.28
N SER A 286 0.68 -46.18 -12.29
CA SER A 286 0.94 -44.73 -12.30
C SER A 286 -0.31 -43.94 -11.85
N PRO A 287 -0.18 -42.83 -11.08
CA PRO A 287 -1.29 -41.94 -10.71
C PRO A 287 -2.20 -41.58 -11.88
N LEU A 288 -1.60 -41.46 -13.07
CA LEU A 288 -2.29 -41.24 -14.33
C LEU A 288 -3.36 -42.29 -14.62
N LYS A 289 -3.09 -43.58 -14.43
CA LYS A 289 -4.07 -44.65 -14.71
C LYS A 289 -5.32 -44.53 -13.84
N ILE A 290 -5.18 -44.07 -12.60
CA ILE A 290 -6.31 -43.86 -11.69
C ILE A 290 -7.17 -42.69 -12.19
N TRP A 291 -6.54 -41.59 -12.59
CA TRP A 291 -7.26 -40.47 -13.20
C TRP A 291 -7.92 -40.89 -14.53
N GLU A 292 -7.25 -41.65 -15.39
CA GLU A 292 -7.84 -42.17 -16.63
C GLU A 292 -9.09 -43.03 -16.37
N GLN A 293 -9.06 -43.86 -15.34
CA GLN A 293 -10.23 -44.64 -14.89
C GLN A 293 -11.34 -43.75 -14.33
N MET A 294 -10.98 -42.75 -13.51
CA MET A 294 -11.93 -41.82 -12.87
C MET A 294 -12.66 -40.95 -13.89
N PHE A 295 -11.93 -40.38 -14.85
CA PHE A 295 -12.47 -39.48 -15.86
C PHE A 295 -12.98 -40.21 -17.11
N GLY A 296 -12.65 -41.50 -17.27
CA GLY A 296 -13.07 -42.32 -18.40
C GLY A 296 -12.42 -41.92 -19.73
N VAL A 297 -11.20 -41.39 -19.68
CA VAL A 297 -10.46 -40.87 -20.84
C VAL A 297 -9.00 -41.35 -20.75
N ASN A 298 -8.43 -41.82 -21.86
CA ASN A 298 -7.00 -42.10 -21.95
C ASN A 298 -6.30 -40.93 -22.64
N ILE A 299 -5.57 -40.12 -21.87
CA ILE A 299 -4.95 -38.89 -22.39
C ILE A 299 -3.63 -39.16 -23.10
N ARG A 300 -2.98 -40.31 -22.85
CA ARG A 300 -1.77 -40.72 -23.58
C ARG A 300 -2.11 -41.17 -24.99
N ASP A 301 -3.18 -41.95 -25.13
CA ASP A 301 -3.69 -42.36 -26.44
C ASP A 301 -4.05 -41.12 -27.26
N ALA A 302 -4.71 -40.13 -26.65
CA ALA A 302 -5.01 -38.86 -27.29
C ALA A 302 -3.74 -38.07 -27.66
N ALA A 303 -2.72 -38.05 -26.81
CA ALA A 303 -1.45 -37.37 -27.09
C ALA A 303 -0.62 -38.05 -28.19
N ASN A 304 -0.81 -39.36 -28.41
CA ASN A 304 -0.15 -40.13 -29.46
C ASN A 304 -0.86 -40.03 -30.82
N GLN A 305 -2.04 -39.40 -30.88
CA GLN A 305 -2.72 -39.13 -32.15
C GLN A 305 -1.95 -38.08 -32.96
N LYS A 306 -2.26 -38.00 -34.26
CA LYS A 306 -1.62 -37.02 -35.14
C LYS A 306 -2.02 -35.61 -34.69
N SER A 307 -1.03 -34.85 -34.23
CA SER A 307 -1.17 -33.43 -33.88
C SER A 307 -0.93 -32.52 -35.10
N TYR A 308 -1.37 -31.27 -35.00
CA TYR A 308 -1.07 -30.17 -35.91
C TYR A 308 -0.61 -28.95 -35.12
N ASN A 309 -0.08 -27.93 -35.81
CA ASN A 309 0.31 -26.66 -35.19
C ASN A 309 -0.78 -25.60 -35.49
N PRO A 310 -1.59 -25.19 -34.49
CA PRO A 310 -2.67 -24.23 -34.70
C PRO A 310 -2.18 -22.81 -35.09
N GLY A 311 -0.97 -22.43 -34.68
CA GLY A 311 -0.36 -21.16 -35.05
C GLY A 311 0.09 -21.12 -36.51
N HIS A 312 0.65 -22.22 -37.02
CA HIS A 312 1.01 -22.32 -38.44
C HIS A 312 -0.24 -22.26 -39.35
N LEU A 313 -1.34 -22.88 -38.94
CA LEU A 313 -2.62 -22.72 -39.65
C LEU A 313 -3.11 -21.26 -39.64
N ALA A 314 -2.89 -20.52 -38.56
CA ALA A 314 -3.22 -19.10 -38.47
C ALA A 314 -2.34 -18.21 -39.39
N GLU A 315 -1.06 -18.55 -39.56
CA GLU A 315 -0.17 -17.89 -40.52
C GLU A 315 -0.64 -18.11 -41.96
N GLN A 316 -1.00 -19.35 -42.31
CA GLN A 316 -1.58 -19.69 -43.62
C GLN A 316 -2.91 -18.96 -43.86
N LEU A 317 -3.74 -18.87 -42.82
CA LEU A 317 -4.98 -18.12 -42.85
C LEU A 317 -4.74 -16.62 -43.13
N SER A 318 -3.73 -16.03 -42.50
CA SER A 318 -3.40 -14.61 -42.69
C SER A 318 -2.99 -14.34 -44.15
N MET A 319 -2.21 -15.23 -44.77
CA MET A 319 -1.78 -15.12 -46.17
C MET A 319 -2.91 -15.28 -47.20
N THR A 320 -3.96 -16.02 -46.84
CA THR A 320 -5.10 -16.32 -47.74
C THR A 320 -6.36 -15.52 -47.41
N SER A 321 -6.24 -14.54 -46.50
CA SER A 321 -7.37 -13.74 -46.02
C SER A 321 -7.85 -12.72 -47.03
N LYS A 322 -9.18 -12.52 -47.10
CA LYS A 322 -9.78 -11.46 -47.90
C LYS A 322 -9.66 -10.11 -47.19
N ALA A 323 -9.49 -9.04 -47.98
CA ALA A 323 -9.53 -7.68 -47.45
C ALA A 323 -10.96 -7.34 -46.99
N VAL A 324 -11.08 -6.88 -45.75
CA VAL A 324 -12.34 -6.41 -45.14
C VAL A 324 -12.20 -4.92 -44.88
N LYS A 325 -13.21 -4.12 -45.21
CA LYS A 325 -13.22 -2.67 -44.93
C LYS A 325 -14.29 -2.27 -43.93
N ARG A 326 -15.48 -2.88 -43.99
CA ARG A 326 -16.64 -2.48 -43.17
C ARG A 326 -16.98 -3.53 -42.11
N ILE A 327 -16.88 -3.14 -40.85
CA ILE A 327 -17.10 -3.99 -39.69
C ILE A 327 -18.29 -3.47 -38.88
N GLY A 328 -19.25 -4.35 -38.60
CA GLY A 328 -20.23 -4.15 -37.54
C GLY A 328 -19.66 -4.64 -36.22
N PHE A 329 -19.86 -3.92 -35.13
CA PHE A 329 -19.37 -4.33 -33.80
C PHE A 329 -20.47 -4.20 -32.75
N ILE A 330 -20.88 -5.31 -32.15
CA ILE A 330 -21.97 -5.31 -31.16
C ILE A 330 -21.44 -5.78 -29.81
N GLY A 331 -21.58 -4.91 -28.79
CA GLY A 331 -21.11 -5.13 -27.43
C GLY A 331 -19.78 -4.43 -27.16
N LEU A 332 -19.82 -3.13 -26.87
CA LEU A 332 -18.68 -2.28 -26.54
C LEU A 332 -18.29 -2.35 -25.06
N GLY A 333 -18.62 -3.42 -24.32
CA GLY A 333 -18.28 -3.54 -22.89
C GLY A 333 -16.78 -3.45 -22.59
N ALA A 334 -16.35 -3.89 -21.40
CA ALA A 334 -14.98 -3.72 -20.92
C ALA A 334 -13.89 -4.10 -21.95
N MET A 335 -14.02 -5.26 -22.62
CA MET A 335 -13.11 -5.68 -23.70
C MET A 335 -13.52 -5.15 -25.08
N GLY A 336 -14.83 -5.16 -25.38
CA GLY A 336 -15.33 -4.80 -26.71
C GLY A 336 -15.03 -3.37 -27.13
N PHE A 337 -15.02 -2.42 -26.18
CA PHE A 337 -14.59 -1.04 -26.46
C PHE A 337 -13.15 -0.98 -26.96
N GLY A 338 -12.24 -1.70 -26.29
CA GLY A 338 -10.83 -1.77 -26.68
C GLY A 338 -10.66 -2.36 -28.08
N MET A 339 -11.34 -3.47 -28.37
CA MET A 339 -11.30 -4.12 -29.68
C MET A 339 -11.83 -3.20 -30.80
N ALA A 340 -13.00 -2.59 -30.60
CA ALA A 340 -13.60 -1.71 -31.61
C ALA A 340 -12.75 -0.46 -31.88
N THR A 341 -12.19 0.14 -30.83
CA THR A 341 -11.32 1.32 -30.98
C THR A 341 -9.97 0.96 -31.59
N HIS A 342 -9.43 -0.23 -31.33
CA HIS A 342 -8.24 -0.72 -32.01
C HIS A 342 -8.50 -0.90 -33.52
N LEU A 343 -9.63 -1.51 -33.91
CA LEU A 343 -10.01 -1.64 -35.31
C LEU A 343 -10.14 -0.29 -36.03
N LEU A 344 -10.73 0.73 -35.38
CA LEU A 344 -10.77 2.09 -35.92
C LEU A 344 -9.37 2.64 -36.21
N ARG A 345 -8.43 2.50 -35.27
CA ARG A 345 -7.04 2.95 -35.42
C ARG A 345 -6.30 2.19 -36.51
N SER A 346 -6.69 0.95 -36.76
CA SER A 346 -6.18 0.10 -37.84
C SER A 346 -6.86 0.34 -39.20
N ASN A 347 -7.54 1.47 -39.37
CA ASN A 347 -8.18 1.93 -40.62
C ASN A 347 -9.40 1.10 -41.08
N PHE A 348 -10.07 0.38 -40.18
CA PHE A 348 -11.36 -0.23 -40.48
C PHE A 348 -12.51 0.77 -40.29
N TYR A 349 -13.55 0.64 -41.10
CA TYR A 349 -14.79 1.38 -40.93
C TYR A 349 -15.69 0.62 -39.95
N VAL A 350 -15.75 1.06 -38.70
CA VAL A 350 -16.47 0.36 -37.63
C VAL A 350 -17.78 1.04 -37.29
N ILE A 351 -18.88 0.30 -37.44
CA ILE A 351 -20.23 0.70 -37.00
C ILE A 351 -20.56 -0.10 -35.74
N ALA A 352 -20.62 0.56 -34.59
CA ALA A 352 -20.79 -0.09 -33.31
C ALA A 352 -22.18 0.10 -32.69
N TYR A 353 -22.64 -0.89 -31.94
CA TYR A 353 -23.82 -0.80 -31.09
C TYR A 353 -23.54 -1.38 -29.70
N ASP A 354 -24.09 -0.73 -28.68
CA ASP A 354 -24.12 -1.19 -27.30
C ASP A 354 -25.42 -0.72 -26.65
N VAL A 355 -25.94 -1.49 -25.69
CA VAL A 355 -27.15 -1.13 -24.94
C VAL A 355 -26.92 0.08 -24.02
N TYR A 356 -25.67 0.34 -23.64
CA TYR A 356 -25.27 1.42 -22.74
C TYR A 356 -24.83 2.66 -23.53
N LYS A 357 -25.75 3.62 -23.65
CA LYS A 357 -25.57 4.88 -24.41
C LYS A 357 -24.26 5.64 -24.12
N PRO A 358 -23.79 5.77 -22.86
CA PRO A 358 -22.54 6.49 -22.60
C PRO A 358 -21.32 5.87 -23.29
N THR A 359 -21.27 4.54 -23.47
CA THR A 359 -20.18 3.89 -24.21
C THR A 359 -20.23 4.21 -25.70
N LEU A 360 -21.44 4.32 -26.28
CA LEU A 360 -21.61 4.76 -27.67
C LEU A 360 -21.14 6.18 -27.89
N ASN A 361 -21.47 7.10 -26.99
CA ASN A 361 -21.00 8.49 -27.07
C ASN A 361 -19.47 8.54 -27.06
N ARG A 362 -18.83 7.81 -26.12
CA ARG A 362 -17.37 7.71 -26.04
C ARG A 362 -16.74 7.12 -27.31
N PHE A 363 -17.41 6.17 -27.96
CA PHE A 363 -16.93 5.59 -29.21
C PHE A 363 -17.07 6.58 -30.38
N ALA A 364 -18.18 7.32 -30.44
CA ALA A 364 -18.41 8.38 -31.43
C ALA A 364 -17.39 9.52 -31.31
N ASP A 365 -17.05 9.92 -30.08
CA ASP A 365 -16.03 10.96 -29.81
C ASP A 365 -14.64 10.57 -30.34
N LEU A 366 -14.37 9.27 -30.51
CA LEU A 366 -13.14 8.73 -31.08
C LEU A 366 -13.20 8.58 -32.62
N GLY A 367 -14.26 9.08 -33.26
CA GLY A 367 -14.48 8.98 -34.71
C GLY A 367 -15.17 7.69 -35.15
N GLY A 368 -15.66 6.88 -34.21
CA GLY A 368 -16.45 5.69 -34.50
C GLY A 368 -17.87 6.02 -34.95
N ILE A 369 -18.50 5.12 -35.70
CA ILE A 369 -19.89 5.29 -36.13
C ILE A 369 -20.79 4.46 -35.22
N VAL A 370 -21.92 5.02 -34.82
CA VAL A 370 -22.85 4.36 -33.90
C VAL A 370 -24.13 3.96 -34.63
N GLY A 371 -24.49 2.68 -34.53
CA GLY A 371 -25.79 2.17 -34.95
C GLY A 371 -26.85 2.42 -33.87
N SER A 372 -28.11 2.60 -34.26
CA SER A 372 -29.23 2.77 -33.32
C SER A 372 -29.77 1.46 -32.73
N SER A 373 -29.36 0.31 -33.28
CA SER A 373 -29.82 -1.04 -32.92
C SER A 373 -28.80 -2.08 -33.40
N PRO A 374 -28.91 -3.37 -32.98
CA PRO A 374 -28.10 -4.46 -33.55
C PRO A 374 -28.24 -4.56 -35.08
N GLU A 375 -29.47 -4.44 -35.60
CA GLU A 375 -29.77 -4.33 -37.03
C GLU A 375 -29.01 -3.18 -37.70
N GLY A 376 -29.03 -1.98 -37.11
CA GLY A 376 -28.35 -0.80 -37.64
C GLY A 376 -26.83 -0.96 -37.71
N ALA A 377 -26.22 -1.65 -36.74
CA ALA A 377 -24.79 -1.96 -36.75
C ALA A 377 -24.40 -3.07 -37.75
N ALA A 378 -25.36 -3.90 -38.15
CA ALA A 378 -25.15 -5.01 -39.09
C ALA A 378 -25.42 -4.64 -40.56
N LYS A 379 -25.93 -3.42 -40.82
CA LYS A 379 -26.29 -3.00 -42.17
C LYS A 379 -25.05 -2.64 -43.00
N ASP A 380 -24.97 -3.19 -44.22
CA ASP A 380 -23.90 -2.94 -45.18
C ASP A 380 -22.49 -3.23 -44.62
N VAL A 381 -22.34 -4.25 -43.77
CA VAL A 381 -21.05 -4.71 -43.23
C VAL A 381 -20.65 -6.05 -43.83
N GLU A 382 -19.34 -6.26 -43.99
CA GLU A 382 -18.77 -7.51 -44.51
C GLU A 382 -18.54 -8.52 -43.37
N VAL A 383 -18.15 -8.00 -42.20
CA VAL A 383 -17.91 -8.76 -40.98
C VAL A 383 -18.70 -8.13 -39.83
N LEU A 384 -19.38 -8.95 -39.04
CA LEU A 384 -20.03 -8.56 -37.79
C LEU A 384 -19.35 -9.25 -36.61
N ILE A 385 -18.80 -8.47 -35.68
CA ILE A 385 -18.24 -8.97 -34.43
C ILE A 385 -19.29 -8.84 -33.32
N ILE A 386 -19.50 -9.93 -32.57
CA ILE A 386 -20.38 -9.96 -31.40
C ILE A 386 -19.52 -10.24 -30.16
N MET A 387 -19.50 -9.29 -29.22
CA MET A 387 -18.73 -9.34 -27.98
C MET A 387 -19.61 -8.95 -26.78
N VAL A 388 -20.54 -9.83 -26.43
CA VAL A 388 -21.50 -9.68 -25.33
C VAL A 388 -21.21 -10.64 -24.16
N ALA A 389 -21.91 -10.49 -23.04
CA ALA A 389 -21.57 -11.21 -21.81
C ALA A 389 -21.98 -12.70 -21.82
N ASN A 390 -23.11 -13.05 -22.45
CA ASN A 390 -23.67 -14.40 -22.39
C ASN A 390 -24.45 -14.81 -23.65
N GLU A 391 -24.82 -16.10 -23.70
CA GLU A 391 -25.57 -16.71 -24.81
C GLU A 391 -26.91 -16.04 -25.08
N ALA A 392 -27.66 -15.67 -24.04
CA ALA A 392 -28.96 -15.03 -24.20
C ALA A 392 -28.84 -13.65 -24.89
N GLN A 393 -27.78 -12.90 -24.57
CA GLN A 393 -27.47 -11.66 -25.24
C GLN A 393 -27.02 -11.89 -26.69
N ALA A 394 -26.20 -12.92 -26.95
CA ALA A 394 -25.77 -13.24 -28.31
C ALA A 394 -26.97 -13.63 -29.18
N GLU A 395 -27.88 -14.45 -28.65
CA GLU A 395 -29.13 -14.83 -29.29
C GLU A 395 -30.03 -13.61 -29.56
N SER A 396 -30.16 -12.71 -28.57
CA SER A 396 -30.92 -11.47 -28.71
C SER A 396 -30.33 -10.52 -29.77
N VAL A 397 -29.01 -10.43 -29.86
CA VAL A 397 -28.31 -9.64 -30.88
C VAL A 397 -28.51 -10.21 -32.28
N LEU A 398 -28.54 -11.53 -32.42
CA LEU A 398 -28.72 -12.20 -33.70
C LEU A 398 -30.18 -12.18 -34.17
N TYR A 399 -31.11 -12.59 -33.30
CA TYR A 399 -32.51 -12.90 -33.67
C TYR A 399 -33.57 -12.20 -32.81
N GLY A 400 -33.17 -11.34 -31.86
CA GLY A 400 -34.11 -10.57 -31.05
C GLY A 400 -34.79 -9.45 -31.83
N ASN A 401 -35.44 -8.53 -31.10
CA ASN A 401 -36.05 -7.36 -31.72
C ASN A 401 -34.96 -6.48 -32.37
N ALA A 402 -35.13 -6.15 -33.66
CA ALA A 402 -34.09 -5.54 -34.48
C ALA A 402 -32.77 -6.33 -34.47
N GLY A 403 -32.85 -7.66 -34.59
CA GLY A 403 -31.72 -8.57 -34.66
C GLY A 403 -30.87 -8.38 -35.94
N SER A 404 -29.56 -8.62 -35.80
CA SER A 404 -28.57 -8.38 -36.84
C SER A 404 -28.71 -9.28 -38.07
N VAL A 405 -29.14 -10.54 -37.91
CA VAL A 405 -29.22 -11.53 -39.01
C VAL A 405 -30.10 -11.05 -40.17
N PHE A 406 -31.18 -10.33 -39.87
CA PHE A 406 -32.11 -9.84 -40.88
C PHE A 406 -31.55 -8.68 -41.72
N ALA A 407 -30.61 -7.89 -41.19
CA ALA A 407 -29.97 -6.79 -41.91
C ALA A 407 -28.62 -7.15 -42.55
N LEU A 408 -27.99 -8.27 -42.15
CA LEU A 408 -26.72 -8.69 -42.74
C LEU A 408 -26.84 -8.94 -44.26
N PRO A 409 -25.87 -8.45 -45.06
CA PRO A 409 -25.77 -8.79 -46.48
C PRO A 409 -25.60 -10.29 -46.71
N ALA A 410 -26.01 -10.76 -47.89
CA ALA A 410 -25.75 -12.14 -48.28
C ALA A 410 -24.24 -12.42 -48.34
N GLY A 411 -23.81 -13.54 -47.76
CA GLY A 411 -22.41 -13.94 -47.71
C GLY A 411 -21.57 -13.28 -46.61
N ALA A 412 -22.14 -12.41 -45.77
CA ALA A 412 -21.44 -11.77 -44.66
C ALA A 412 -20.97 -12.78 -43.60
N THR A 413 -19.90 -12.43 -42.87
CA THR A 413 -19.31 -13.28 -41.82
C THR A 413 -19.61 -12.74 -40.43
N ILE A 414 -20.07 -13.61 -39.54
CA ILE A 414 -20.28 -13.32 -38.13
C ILE A 414 -19.11 -13.91 -37.34
N ILE A 415 -18.43 -13.08 -36.56
CA ILE A 415 -17.40 -13.48 -35.59
C ILE A 415 -18.03 -13.38 -34.21
N LEU A 416 -18.22 -14.52 -33.54
CA LEU A 416 -18.71 -14.56 -32.17
C LEU A 416 -17.53 -14.70 -31.21
N SER A 417 -17.24 -13.64 -30.46
CA SER A 417 -16.08 -13.56 -29.56
C SER A 417 -16.41 -13.69 -28.07
N SER A 418 -17.70 -13.78 -27.74
CA SER A 418 -18.19 -14.06 -26.39
C SER A 418 -17.80 -15.47 -25.92
N THR A 419 -17.53 -15.61 -24.62
CA THR A 419 -17.50 -16.94 -23.99
C THR A 419 -18.91 -17.51 -23.95
N VAL A 420 -19.14 -18.59 -24.69
CA VAL A 420 -20.41 -19.34 -24.80
C VAL A 420 -20.13 -20.84 -24.76
N SER A 421 -21.16 -21.67 -24.57
CA SER A 421 -21.02 -23.12 -24.64
C SER A 421 -20.76 -23.58 -26.08
N PRO A 422 -19.95 -24.64 -26.27
CA PRO A 422 -19.75 -25.26 -27.58
C PRO A 422 -21.09 -25.63 -28.25
N GLY A 423 -22.03 -26.18 -27.47
CA GLY A 423 -23.35 -26.54 -27.96
C GLY A 423 -24.18 -25.34 -28.45
N PHE A 424 -24.04 -24.16 -27.86
CA PHE A 424 -24.71 -22.95 -28.33
C PHE A 424 -24.23 -22.53 -29.71
N ILE A 425 -22.91 -22.49 -29.92
CA ILE A 425 -22.33 -22.13 -31.21
C ILE A 425 -22.77 -23.09 -32.32
N THR A 426 -22.81 -24.40 -32.04
CA THR A 426 -23.30 -25.38 -33.02
C THR A 426 -24.76 -25.15 -33.39
N ARG A 427 -25.62 -24.76 -32.42
CA ARG A 427 -27.02 -24.41 -32.69
C ARG A 427 -27.14 -23.14 -33.53
N VAL A 428 -26.32 -22.12 -33.23
CA VAL A 428 -26.28 -20.88 -34.02
C VAL A 428 -25.84 -21.17 -35.46
N GLU A 429 -24.82 -22.01 -35.65
CA GLU A 429 -24.36 -22.43 -36.98
C GLU A 429 -25.47 -23.14 -37.77
N GLN A 430 -26.17 -24.09 -37.14
CA GLN A 430 -27.30 -24.79 -37.76
C GLN A 430 -28.43 -23.83 -38.15
N ARG A 431 -28.73 -22.85 -37.29
CA ARG A 431 -29.78 -21.86 -37.57
C ARG A 431 -29.40 -20.95 -38.72
N LEU A 432 -28.16 -20.45 -38.75
CA LEU A 432 -27.63 -19.62 -39.84
C LEU A 432 -27.60 -20.35 -41.19
N LYS A 433 -27.34 -21.67 -41.20
CA LYS A 433 -27.43 -22.51 -42.42
C LYS A 433 -28.86 -22.56 -42.99
N GLY A 434 -29.88 -22.38 -42.16
CA GLY A 434 -31.28 -22.30 -42.58
C GLY A 434 -31.67 -20.94 -43.17
N GLU A 435 -30.82 -19.92 -43.05
CA GLU A 435 -31.07 -18.60 -43.63
C GLU A 435 -30.72 -18.59 -45.12
N ASN A 436 -31.62 -18.07 -45.97
CA ASN A 436 -31.42 -17.94 -47.43
C ASN A 436 -30.44 -16.80 -47.81
N LYS A 437 -29.33 -16.67 -47.07
CA LYS A 437 -28.35 -15.59 -47.19
C LYS A 437 -26.90 -16.09 -47.26
N SER A 438 -26.64 -17.39 -47.13
CA SER A 438 -25.28 -17.96 -47.13
C SER A 438 -24.34 -17.27 -46.12
N LEU A 439 -24.87 -16.95 -44.93
CA LEU A 439 -24.11 -16.33 -43.85
C LEU A 439 -23.06 -17.31 -43.32
N LYS A 440 -21.91 -16.76 -42.91
CA LYS A 440 -20.77 -17.52 -42.40
C LYS A 440 -20.62 -17.27 -40.90
N LEU A 441 -20.20 -18.28 -40.14
CA LEU A 441 -19.95 -18.17 -38.71
C LEU A 441 -18.50 -18.53 -38.41
N VAL A 442 -17.89 -17.73 -37.53
CA VAL A 442 -16.58 -17.95 -36.94
C VAL A 442 -16.73 -17.92 -35.43
N ASP A 443 -16.41 -19.04 -34.78
CA ASP A 443 -16.31 -19.18 -33.33
C ASP A 443 -14.93 -18.66 -32.91
N ALA A 444 -14.87 -17.48 -32.26
CA ALA A 444 -13.62 -16.76 -32.01
C ALA A 444 -13.50 -16.20 -30.57
N PRO A 445 -13.65 -17.03 -29.52
CA PRO A 445 -13.47 -16.57 -28.15
C PRO A 445 -12.04 -16.03 -27.90
N VAL A 446 -11.95 -15.05 -27.01
CA VAL A 446 -10.72 -14.28 -26.78
C VAL A 446 -10.18 -14.42 -25.34
N SER A 447 -8.89 -14.16 -25.17
CA SER A 447 -8.19 -14.12 -23.88
C SER A 447 -7.15 -13.00 -23.84
N GLY A 448 -6.91 -12.40 -22.67
CA GLY A 448 -5.92 -11.33 -22.49
C GLY A 448 -6.40 -10.09 -21.74
N GLY A 449 -7.72 -9.96 -21.49
CA GLY A 449 -8.31 -8.87 -20.70
C GLY A 449 -8.37 -7.53 -21.44
N VAL A 450 -8.84 -6.49 -20.72
CA VAL A 450 -9.15 -5.15 -21.26
C VAL A 450 -7.94 -4.48 -21.91
N LYS A 451 -6.76 -4.60 -21.29
CA LYS A 451 -5.53 -3.98 -21.79
C LYS A 451 -5.12 -4.54 -23.15
N ARG A 452 -4.97 -5.87 -23.26
CA ARG A 452 -4.60 -6.52 -24.53
C ARG A 452 -5.67 -6.34 -25.62
N ALA A 453 -6.94 -6.20 -25.23
CA ALA A 453 -8.01 -5.86 -26.17
C ALA A 453 -7.84 -4.46 -26.78
N ALA A 454 -7.46 -3.45 -25.98
CA ALA A 454 -7.20 -2.10 -26.47
C ALA A 454 -5.91 -2.03 -27.32
N ASP A 455 -4.91 -2.83 -26.96
CA ASP A 455 -3.61 -2.86 -27.64
C ASP A 455 -3.63 -3.72 -28.92
N GLY A 456 -4.71 -4.48 -29.18
CA GLY A 456 -4.80 -5.40 -30.33
C GLY A 456 -3.91 -6.64 -30.19
N THR A 457 -3.53 -6.99 -28.96
CA THR A 457 -2.57 -8.06 -28.67
C THR A 457 -3.24 -9.27 -28.02
N LEU A 458 -4.52 -9.53 -28.30
CA LEU A 458 -5.25 -10.64 -27.68
C LEU A 458 -4.67 -12.00 -28.10
N THR A 459 -4.95 -13.01 -27.28
CA THR A 459 -4.90 -14.41 -27.70
C THR A 459 -6.30 -14.79 -28.19
N ILE A 460 -6.42 -15.15 -29.47
CA ILE A 460 -7.70 -15.53 -30.10
C ILE A 460 -7.63 -17.01 -30.51
N MET A 461 -8.63 -17.77 -30.07
CA MET A 461 -8.84 -19.16 -30.47
C MET A 461 -9.96 -19.14 -31.50
N VAL A 462 -9.74 -19.67 -32.71
CA VAL A 462 -10.71 -19.55 -33.79
C VAL A 462 -11.04 -20.91 -34.42
N SER A 463 -12.32 -21.16 -34.69
CA SER A 463 -12.76 -22.28 -35.51
C SER A 463 -13.94 -21.89 -36.41
N GLY A 464 -14.11 -22.62 -37.51
CA GLY A 464 -15.12 -22.33 -38.54
C GLY A 464 -14.81 -23.08 -39.83
N THR A 465 -15.58 -22.82 -40.89
CA THR A 465 -15.25 -23.32 -42.22
C THR A 465 -14.08 -22.53 -42.82
N ASP A 466 -13.29 -23.14 -43.71
CA ASP A 466 -12.16 -22.46 -44.39
C ASP A 466 -12.60 -21.16 -45.07
N GLU A 467 -13.80 -21.15 -45.67
CA GLU A 467 -14.37 -19.97 -46.29
C GLU A 467 -14.68 -18.86 -45.27
N ALA A 468 -15.26 -19.22 -44.11
CA ALA A 468 -15.55 -18.27 -43.04
C ALA A 468 -14.28 -17.68 -42.45
N LEU A 469 -13.29 -18.53 -42.18
CA LEU A 469 -11.99 -18.12 -41.67
C LEU A 469 -11.29 -17.19 -42.67
N SER A 470 -11.21 -17.53 -43.96
CA SER A 470 -10.58 -16.69 -44.99
C SER A 470 -11.24 -15.30 -45.08
N CYS A 471 -12.56 -15.21 -44.87
CA CYS A 471 -13.27 -13.93 -44.87
C CYS A 471 -13.07 -13.11 -43.57
N ALA A 472 -12.64 -13.73 -42.47
CA ALA A 472 -12.42 -13.08 -41.18
C ALA A 472 -10.94 -12.84 -40.82
N GLY A 473 -10.01 -13.51 -41.52
CA GLY A 473 -8.60 -13.57 -41.14
C GLY A 473 -7.94 -12.21 -40.92
N SER A 474 -8.15 -11.25 -41.82
CA SER A 474 -7.56 -9.89 -41.70
C SER A 474 -8.02 -9.14 -40.44
N VAL A 475 -9.27 -9.36 -40.02
CA VAL A 475 -9.84 -8.77 -38.79
C VAL A 475 -9.28 -9.46 -37.55
N LEU A 476 -9.23 -10.79 -37.55
CA LEU A 476 -8.72 -11.59 -36.44
C LEU A 476 -7.24 -11.33 -36.18
N SER A 477 -6.41 -11.26 -37.23
CA SER A 477 -4.98 -10.96 -37.13
C SER A 477 -4.73 -9.53 -36.64
N THR A 478 -5.61 -8.57 -36.96
CA THR A 478 -5.49 -7.20 -36.42
C THR A 478 -5.75 -7.15 -34.91
N LEU A 479 -6.61 -8.02 -34.39
CA LEU A 479 -7.00 -8.04 -32.98
C LEU A 479 -6.11 -8.92 -32.10
N SER A 480 -5.15 -9.63 -32.68
CA SER A 480 -4.38 -10.66 -31.97
C SER A 480 -2.87 -10.51 -32.12
N GLU A 481 -2.18 -10.82 -31.02
CA GLU A 481 -0.75 -11.14 -31.04
C GLU A 481 -0.57 -12.65 -31.26
N LYS A 482 -1.49 -13.46 -30.71
CA LYS A 482 -1.51 -14.92 -30.87
C LYS A 482 -2.86 -15.36 -31.42
N LEU A 483 -2.85 -15.89 -32.64
CA LEU A 483 -4.02 -16.47 -33.29
C LEU A 483 -3.83 -17.98 -33.41
N TYR A 484 -4.82 -18.75 -32.98
CA TYR A 484 -4.80 -20.22 -33.02
C TYR A 484 -6.02 -20.74 -33.77
N VAL A 485 -5.81 -21.43 -34.90
CA VAL A 485 -6.90 -22.07 -35.65
C VAL A 485 -7.12 -23.50 -35.13
N ILE A 486 -8.30 -23.75 -34.56
CA ILE A 486 -8.68 -25.01 -33.95
C ILE A 486 -9.54 -25.80 -34.94
N GLU A 487 -9.04 -26.95 -35.38
CA GLU A 487 -9.80 -27.91 -36.18
C GLU A 487 -10.97 -28.52 -35.39
N GLY A 488 -11.99 -28.99 -36.09
CA GLY A 488 -13.22 -29.55 -35.50
C GLY A 488 -14.48 -28.71 -35.74
N GLY A 489 -14.35 -27.60 -36.46
CA GLY A 489 -15.47 -26.71 -36.81
C GLY A 489 -15.96 -25.84 -35.65
N CYS A 490 -17.08 -25.15 -35.86
CA CYS A 490 -17.71 -24.30 -34.85
C CYS A 490 -17.96 -25.09 -33.54
N GLY A 491 -17.52 -24.55 -32.41
CA GLY A 491 -17.61 -25.17 -31.08
C GLY A 491 -16.26 -25.64 -30.57
N ALA A 492 -15.30 -25.95 -31.44
CA ALA A 492 -13.96 -26.39 -31.04
C ALA A 492 -13.18 -25.28 -30.31
N ALA A 493 -13.23 -24.03 -30.81
CA ALA A 493 -12.61 -22.90 -30.14
C ALA A 493 -13.29 -22.58 -28.80
N SER A 494 -14.63 -22.62 -28.76
CA SER A 494 -15.41 -22.52 -27.53
C SER A 494 -15.06 -23.61 -26.50
N SER A 495 -14.75 -24.84 -26.92
CA SER A 495 -14.28 -25.92 -26.03
C SER A 495 -12.92 -25.61 -25.41
N VAL A 496 -11.96 -25.10 -26.20
CA VAL A 496 -10.66 -24.66 -25.67
C VAL A 496 -10.84 -23.53 -24.67
N LYS A 497 -11.69 -22.54 -25.00
CA LYS A 497 -12.00 -21.42 -24.12
C LYS A 497 -12.65 -21.87 -22.82
N MET A 498 -13.58 -22.82 -22.88
CA MET A 498 -14.23 -23.39 -21.70
C MET A 498 -13.21 -24.00 -20.73
N VAL A 499 -12.25 -24.79 -21.25
CA VAL A 499 -11.17 -25.35 -20.42
C VAL A 499 -10.29 -24.24 -19.83
N ASN A 500 -9.96 -23.20 -20.60
CA ASN A 500 -9.24 -22.04 -20.08
C ASN A 500 -10.03 -21.33 -18.95
N GLN A 501 -11.36 -21.20 -19.08
CA GLN A 501 -12.19 -20.58 -18.05
C GLN A 501 -12.37 -21.43 -16.80
N LEU A 502 -12.36 -22.77 -16.93
CA LEU A 502 -12.27 -23.69 -15.79
C LEU A 502 -11.05 -23.33 -14.93
N LEU A 503 -9.86 -23.33 -15.55
CA LEU A 503 -8.61 -23.01 -14.85
C LEU A 503 -8.62 -21.61 -14.27
N ALA A 504 -9.02 -20.61 -15.08
CA ALA A 504 -9.10 -19.23 -14.63
C ALA A 504 -9.99 -19.07 -13.39
N GLY A 505 -11.20 -19.64 -13.39
CA GLY A 505 -12.13 -19.53 -12.28
C GLY A 505 -11.62 -20.23 -11.02
N VAL A 506 -11.08 -21.44 -11.17
CA VAL A 506 -10.48 -22.18 -10.05
C VAL A 506 -9.28 -21.42 -9.48
N HIS A 507 -8.41 -20.86 -10.31
CA HIS A 507 -7.23 -20.11 -9.87
C HIS A 507 -7.58 -18.81 -9.12
N ILE A 508 -8.65 -18.09 -9.52
CA ILE A 508 -9.13 -16.91 -8.78
C ILE A 508 -9.67 -17.33 -7.41
N ALA A 509 -10.49 -18.38 -7.36
CA ALA A 509 -11.05 -18.87 -6.10
C ALA A 509 -9.97 -19.46 -5.17
N ALA A 510 -8.96 -20.13 -5.74
CA ALA A 510 -7.79 -20.63 -5.01
C ALA A 510 -6.95 -19.48 -4.44
N ALA A 511 -6.75 -18.40 -5.21
CA ALA A 511 -6.07 -17.21 -4.73
C ALA A 511 -6.83 -16.58 -3.54
N ALA A 512 -8.16 -16.49 -3.62
CA ALA A 512 -8.99 -16.02 -2.52
C ALA A 512 -8.85 -16.90 -1.26
N GLU A 513 -8.94 -18.23 -1.40
CA GLU A 513 -8.75 -19.18 -0.29
C GLU A 513 -7.35 -19.05 0.34
N ALA A 514 -6.31 -19.00 -0.50
CA ALA A 514 -4.92 -18.90 -0.10
C ALA A 514 -4.62 -17.60 0.66
N MET A 515 -5.08 -16.46 0.14
CA MET A 515 -4.85 -15.15 0.74
C MET A 515 -5.63 -14.98 2.04
N ALA A 516 -6.87 -15.47 2.10
CA ALA A 516 -7.66 -15.45 3.33
C ALA A 516 -7.07 -16.39 4.40
N PHE A 517 -6.56 -17.56 4.00
CA PHE A 517 -5.83 -18.45 4.90
C PHE A 517 -4.53 -17.82 5.40
N GLY A 518 -3.75 -17.18 4.51
CA GLY A 518 -2.56 -16.43 4.88
C GLY A 518 -2.85 -15.31 5.89
N ALA A 519 -3.93 -14.55 5.68
CA ALA A 519 -4.41 -13.55 6.62
C ALA A 519 -4.79 -14.18 7.98
N ARG A 520 -5.45 -15.34 7.97
CA ARG A 520 -5.80 -16.09 9.20
C ARG A 520 -4.56 -16.54 9.98
N LEU A 521 -3.49 -16.90 9.28
CA LEU A 521 -2.20 -17.30 9.85
C LEU A 521 -1.40 -16.11 10.42
N GLY A 522 -1.90 -14.88 10.26
CA GLY A 522 -1.24 -13.65 10.72
C GLY A 522 -0.15 -13.16 9.78
N LEU A 523 -0.13 -13.61 8.52
CA LEU A 523 0.86 -13.18 7.55
C LEU A 523 0.55 -11.78 7.00
N ASN A 524 1.61 -11.03 6.68
CA ASN A 524 1.50 -9.85 5.82
C ASN A 524 1.11 -10.33 4.41
N THR A 525 -0.12 -10.04 4.02
CA THR A 525 -0.74 -10.47 2.76
C THR A 525 -0.07 -9.84 1.54
N ARG A 526 0.44 -8.61 1.63
CA ARG A 526 1.22 -7.98 0.53
C ARG A 526 2.55 -8.71 0.32
N MET A 527 3.27 -9.00 1.39
CA MET A 527 4.53 -9.73 1.33
C MET A 527 4.31 -11.18 0.86
N LEU A 528 3.23 -11.82 1.33
CA LEU A 528 2.81 -13.14 0.86
C LEU A 528 2.58 -13.16 -0.65
N PHE A 529 1.89 -12.15 -1.19
CA PHE A 529 1.71 -11.98 -2.63
C PHE A 529 3.03 -11.83 -3.37
N GLU A 530 3.93 -10.96 -2.89
CA GLU A 530 5.25 -10.75 -3.49
C GLU A 530 6.11 -12.02 -3.52
N ILE A 531 6.00 -12.86 -2.50
CA ILE A 531 6.74 -14.13 -2.45
C ILE A 531 6.12 -15.17 -3.38
N ILE A 532 4.79 -15.37 -3.35
CA ILE A 532 4.11 -16.39 -4.16
C ILE A 532 4.27 -16.12 -5.67
N LYS A 533 4.42 -14.86 -6.09
CA LYS A 533 4.78 -14.49 -7.47
C LYS A 533 6.01 -15.23 -8.01
N HIS A 534 6.90 -15.67 -7.12
CA HIS A 534 8.12 -16.37 -7.47
C HIS A 534 8.08 -17.87 -7.15
N GLY A 535 7.02 -18.35 -6.49
CA GLY A 535 6.87 -19.75 -6.06
C GLY A 535 6.03 -20.61 -7.02
N GLY A 536 6.05 -21.92 -6.79
CA GLY A 536 5.30 -22.90 -7.59
C GLY A 536 3.78 -22.73 -7.54
N GLY A 537 3.26 -22.05 -6.50
CA GLY A 537 1.86 -21.69 -6.37
C GLY A 537 1.41 -20.56 -7.30
N TYR A 538 2.28 -19.97 -8.12
CA TYR A 538 1.92 -18.88 -9.01
C TYR A 538 0.96 -19.30 -10.13
N SER A 539 -0.05 -18.46 -10.38
CA SER A 539 -0.89 -18.49 -11.59
C SER A 539 -1.08 -17.09 -12.16
N TRP A 540 -1.42 -17.01 -13.44
CA TRP A 540 -1.69 -15.71 -14.08
C TRP A 540 -2.81 -14.96 -13.34
N MET A 541 -3.86 -15.69 -12.93
CA MET A 541 -4.97 -15.12 -12.15
C MET A 541 -4.57 -14.69 -10.74
N PHE A 542 -3.66 -15.41 -10.06
CA PHE A 542 -3.13 -14.97 -8.78
C PHE A 542 -2.41 -13.62 -8.94
N GLY A 543 -1.50 -13.52 -9.92
CA GLY A 543 -0.77 -12.30 -10.22
C GLY A 543 -1.66 -11.11 -10.60
N ASN A 544 -2.82 -11.38 -11.20
CA ASN A 544 -3.73 -10.34 -11.68
C ASN A 544 -4.79 -9.93 -10.65
N ARG A 545 -5.38 -10.87 -9.89
CA ARG A 545 -6.54 -10.59 -9.02
C ARG A 545 -6.19 -10.32 -7.56
N VAL A 546 -5.08 -10.87 -7.04
CA VAL A 546 -4.69 -10.59 -5.65
C VAL A 546 -4.42 -9.10 -5.39
N PRO A 547 -3.82 -8.32 -6.31
CA PRO A 547 -3.71 -6.86 -6.13
C PRO A 547 -5.06 -6.19 -5.83
N HIS A 548 -6.12 -6.55 -6.55
CA HIS A 548 -7.47 -6.00 -6.33
C HIS A 548 -8.01 -6.37 -4.93
N MET A 549 -7.74 -7.60 -4.47
CA MET A 549 -8.10 -8.03 -3.10
C MET A 549 -7.37 -7.16 -2.07
N LEU A 550 -6.05 -7.02 -2.20
CA LEU A 550 -5.21 -6.25 -1.28
C LEU A 550 -5.60 -4.76 -1.22
N GLU A 551 -5.86 -4.15 -2.38
CA GLU A 551 -6.24 -2.74 -2.50
C GLU A 551 -7.70 -2.48 -2.10
N ASN A 552 -8.49 -3.55 -1.92
CA ASN A 552 -9.93 -3.49 -1.65
C ASN A 552 -10.69 -2.66 -2.71
N ASP A 553 -10.17 -2.63 -3.95
CA ASP A 553 -10.80 -2.03 -5.12
C ASP A 553 -11.45 -3.13 -5.97
N TYR A 554 -12.79 -3.12 -6.01
CA TYR A 554 -13.58 -4.07 -6.77
C TYR A 554 -14.29 -3.42 -7.95
N THR A 555 -13.71 -2.36 -8.51
CA THR A 555 -14.13 -1.79 -9.78
C THR A 555 -14.07 -2.89 -10.86
N PRO A 556 -15.21 -3.26 -11.48
CA PRO A 556 -15.29 -4.47 -12.27
C PRO A 556 -14.64 -4.32 -13.64
N TYR A 557 -13.51 -4.99 -13.86
CA TYR A 557 -12.97 -5.24 -15.21
C TYR A 557 -13.44 -6.60 -15.76
N SER A 558 -13.75 -7.52 -14.85
CA SER A 558 -14.48 -8.77 -15.07
C SER A 558 -15.28 -9.04 -13.80
N ALA A 559 -16.59 -9.22 -13.91
CA ALA A 559 -17.45 -9.28 -12.73
C ALA A 559 -17.54 -10.70 -12.15
N VAL A 560 -17.88 -10.83 -10.86
CA VAL A 560 -18.18 -12.13 -10.21
C VAL A 560 -19.19 -12.94 -11.04
N ASP A 561 -20.24 -12.29 -11.56
CA ASP A 561 -21.27 -12.95 -12.39
C ASP A 561 -20.74 -13.51 -13.71
N ILE A 562 -19.59 -13.02 -14.21
CA ILE A 562 -18.93 -13.61 -15.38
C ILE A 562 -18.43 -15.01 -15.05
N PHE A 563 -17.86 -15.22 -13.86
CA PHE A 563 -17.41 -16.56 -13.44
C PHE A 563 -18.53 -17.46 -12.93
N VAL A 564 -19.64 -16.89 -12.43
CA VAL A 564 -20.89 -17.66 -12.25
C VAL A 564 -21.33 -18.24 -13.60
N LYS A 565 -21.36 -17.42 -14.65
CA LYS A 565 -21.72 -17.87 -16.00
C LYS A 565 -20.72 -18.86 -16.59
N ASP A 566 -19.43 -18.53 -16.57
CA ASP A 566 -18.38 -19.32 -17.24
C ASP A 566 -18.21 -20.69 -16.59
N LEU A 567 -18.15 -20.76 -15.25
CA LEU A 567 -18.10 -22.05 -14.57
C LEU A 567 -19.45 -22.78 -14.66
N GLY A 568 -20.57 -22.06 -14.84
CA GLY A 568 -21.85 -22.66 -15.20
C GLY A 568 -21.83 -23.38 -16.56
N ILE A 569 -21.16 -22.80 -17.57
CA ILE A 569 -20.93 -23.48 -18.85
C ILE A 569 -20.10 -24.75 -18.62
N VAL A 570 -19.01 -24.66 -17.86
CA VAL A 570 -18.16 -25.81 -17.53
C VAL A 570 -18.97 -26.92 -16.83
N SER A 571 -19.76 -26.60 -15.80
CA SER A 571 -20.59 -27.57 -15.06
C SER A 571 -21.64 -28.24 -15.96
N ASN A 572 -22.24 -27.48 -16.88
CA ASN A 572 -23.23 -28.03 -17.81
C ASN A 572 -22.59 -28.96 -18.83
N GLU A 573 -21.48 -28.55 -19.44
CA GLU A 573 -20.77 -29.37 -20.43
C GLU A 573 -20.13 -30.60 -19.82
N SER A 574 -19.60 -30.50 -18.60
CA SER A 574 -19.08 -31.67 -17.88
C SER A 574 -20.18 -32.71 -17.62
N SER A 575 -21.39 -32.24 -17.31
CA SER A 575 -22.57 -33.10 -17.15
C SER A 575 -22.97 -33.76 -18.46
N ASN A 576 -22.99 -33.01 -19.57
CA ASN A 576 -23.29 -33.54 -20.92
C ASN A 576 -22.26 -34.59 -21.36
N LEU A 577 -20.98 -34.34 -21.10
CA LEU A 577 -19.86 -35.22 -21.46
C LEU A 577 -19.66 -36.38 -20.48
N LYS A 578 -20.37 -36.35 -19.34
CA LYS A 578 -20.30 -37.29 -18.22
C LYS A 578 -18.89 -37.41 -17.63
N ILE A 579 -18.25 -36.26 -17.45
CA ILE A 579 -16.92 -36.17 -16.84
C ILE A 579 -17.01 -35.45 -15.47
N PRO A 580 -16.51 -36.04 -14.37
CA PRO A 580 -16.64 -35.45 -13.05
C PRO A 580 -15.62 -34.32 -12.85
N LEU A 581 -16.04 -33.09 -12.57
CA LEU A 581 -15.15 -31.95 -12.30
C LEU A 581 -15.41 -31.40 -10.89
N HIS A 582 -14.76 -31.95 -9.87
CA HIS A 582 -15.08 -31.64 -8.49
C HIS A 582 -14.55 -30.27 -8.07
N ILE A 583 -13.30 -29.93 -8.42
CA ILE A 583 -12.71 -28.66 -7.99
C ILE A 583 -13.33 -27.47 -8.73
N SER A 584 -13.61 -27.63 -10.03
CA SER A 584 -14.33 -26.62 -10.81
C SER A 584 -15.73 -26.34 -10.26
N ASN A 585 -16.47 -27.40 -9.88
CA ASN A 585 -17.82 -27.23 -9.32
C ASN A 585 -17.79 -26.56 -7.94
N ALA A 586 -16.79 -26.83 -7.11
CA ALA A 586 -16.63 -26.14 -5.83
C ALA A 586 -16.29 -24.66 -6.00
N ALA A 587 -15.38 -24.34 -6.94
CA ALA A 587 -15.11 -22.94 -7.30
C ALA A 587 -16.37 -22.23 -7.78
N HIS A 588 -17.19 -22.89 -8.61
CA HIS A 588 -18.47 -22.35 -9.08
C HIS A 588 -19.41 -22.00 -7.90
N GLN A 589 -19.51 -22.87 -6.89
CA GLN A 589 -20.32 -22.59 -5.70
C GLN A 589 -19.81 -21.37 -4.91
N LEU A 590 -18.51 -21.10 -4.89
CA LEU A 590 -17.96 -19.90 -4.24
C LEU A 590 -18.38 -18.62 -4.98
N PHE A 591 -18.31 -18.62 -6.32
CA PHE A 591 -18.79 -17.48 -7.13
C PHE A 591 -20.29 -17.26 -7.00
N LEU A 592 -21.09 -18.34 -7.01
CA LEU A 592 -22.53 -18.28 -6.75
C LEU A 592 -22.82 -17.68 -5.37
N SER A 593 -22.06 -18.09 -4.35
CA SER A 593 -22.19 -17.54 -2.99
C SER A 593 -21.88 -16.05 -2.94
N GLY A 594 -20.83 -15.61 -3.64
CA GLY A 594 -20.47 -14.20 -3.75
C GLY A 594 -21.54 -13.37 -4.48
N SER A 595 -22.07 -13.90 -5.58
CA SER A 595 -23.17 -13.28 -6.34
C SER A 595 -24.44 -13.15 -5.49
N ALA A 596 -24.84 -14.23 -4.81
CA ALA A 596 -25.99 -14.26 -3.90
C ALA A 596 -25.83 -13.29 -2.70
N SER A 597 -24.59 -12.97 -2.32
CA SER A 597 -24.26 -11.97 -1.29
C SER A 597 -24.31 -10.52 -1.79
N GLY A 598 -24.73 -10.29 -3.05
CA GLY A 598 -24.87 -8.97 -3.65
C GLY A 598 -23.62 -8.45 -4.37
N TRP A 599 -22.56 -9.26 -4.50
CA TRP A 599 -21.30 -8.85 -5.13
C TRP A 599 -21.21 -9.25 -6.61
N GLY A 600 -22.30 -9.71 -7.23
CA GLY A 600 -22.29 -10.20 -8.61
C GLY A 600 -21.72 -9.20 -9.63
N ARG A 601 -21.92 -7.90 -9.39
CA ARG A 601 -21.41 -6.80 -10.25
C ARG A 601 -20.02 -6.28 -9.87
N TYR A 602 -19.43 -6.77 -8.78
CA TYR A 602 -18.08 -6.40 -8.38
C TYR A 602 -17.05 -7.17 -9.20
N ASP A 603 -15.81 -6.68 -9.24
CA ASP A 603 -14.69 -7.43 -9.81
C ASP A 603 -14.64 -8.86 -9.25
N ASP A 604 -14.31 -9.83 -10.09
CA ASP A 604 -14.35 -11.25 -9.73
C ASP A 604 -13.37 -11.62 -8.59
N ALA A 605 -12.38 -10.76 -8.29
CA ALA A 605 -11.57 -10.83 -7.08
C ALA A 605 -12.41 -10.73 -5.78
N ALA A 606 -13.61 -10.17 -5.84
CA ALA A 606 -14.54 -10.08 -4.72
C ALA A 606 -15.01 -11.44 -4.19
N VAL A 607 -14.72 -12.56 -4.88
CA VAL A 607 -14.93 -13.90 -4.33
C VAL A 607 -14.17 -14.11 -3.00
N VAL A 608 -13.08 -13.36 -2.75
CA VAL A 608 -12.39 -13.35 -1.44
C VAL A 608 -13.30 -12.96 -0.28
N LYS A 609 -14.31 -12.11 -0.54
CA LYS A 609 -15.28 -11.66 0.48
C LYS A 609 -16.13 -12.80 1.03
N VAL A 610 -16.25 -13.92 0.31
CA VAL A 610 -16.89 -15.14 0.84
C VAL A 610 -16.12 -15.63 2.07
N TYR A 611 -14.80 -15.72 1.99
CA TYR A 611 -13.96 -16.11 3.12
C TYR A 611 -13.92 -15.04 4.22
N GLU A 612 -13.82 -13.76 3.86
CA GLU A 612 -13.85 -12.67 4.84
C GLU A 612 -15.15 -12.67 5.66
N THR A 613 -16.28 -12.92 5.00
CA THR A 613 -17.60 -12.96 5.65
C THR A 613 -17.75 -14.19 6.53
N LEU A 614 -17.30 -15.36 6.05
CA LEU A 614 -17.41 -16.61 6.79
C LEU A 614 -16.51 -16.66 8.04
N THR A 615 -15.36 -16.00 8.00
CA THR A 615 -14.29 -16.19 9.00
C THR A 615 -13.91 -14.93 9.76
N GLY A 616 -14.38 -13.75 9.33
CA GLY A 616 -14.04 -12.45 9.89
C GLY A 616 -12.62 -11.96 9.55
N VAL A 617 -11.84 -12.71 8.76
CA VAL A 617 -10.52 -12.26 8.31
C VAL A 617 -10.65 -11.15 7.27
N LYS A 618 -9.60 -10.34 7.13
CA LYS A 618 -9.50 -9.32 6.08
C LYS A 618 -8.28 -9.56 5.22
N VAL A 619 -8.51 -9.67 3.91
CA VAL A 619 -7.47 -9.70 2.89
C VAL A 619 -7.37 -8.30 2.33
N GLU A 620 -6.56 -7.49 2.99
CA GLU A 620 -6.26 -6.12 2.62
C GLU A 620 -4.74 -5.95 2.64
N GLU A 621 -4.23 -4.83 2.13
CA GLU A 621 -2.84 -4.43 2.27
C GLU A 621 -2.50 -4.24 3.75
N ARG A 622 -2.21 -5.35 4.42
CA ARG A 622 -1.56 -5.35 5.71
C ARG A 622 -0.08 -5.31 5.45
N ALA A 623 0.45 -4.13 5.11
CA ALA A 623 1.72 -3.75 5.73
C ALA A 623 1.58 -4.04 7.22
N PHE A 624 2.62 -4.50 7.92
CA PHE A 624 2.54 -4.73 9.36
C PHE A 624 1.99 -3.45 10.00
N LEU A 625 0.68 -3.41 10.26
CA LEU A 625 0.01 -2.32 10.96
C LEU A 625 0.36 -2.61 12.40
N LEU A 626 1.58 -2.23 12.74
CA LEU A 626 2.09 -2.27 14.09
C LEU A 626 1.12 -1.42 14.90
N ASN A 627 0.45 -2.09 15.83
CA ASN A 627 -0.26 -1.36 16.86
C ASN A 627 0.73 -0.38 17.47
N LYS A 628 0.37 0.91 17.47
CA LYS A 628 1.25 1.99 17.88
C LYS A 628 1.82 1.73 19.28
N GLU A 629 0.99 1.25 20.20
CA GLU A 629 1.44 0.97 21.57
C GLU A 629 2.43 -0.19 21.63
N ASP A 630 2.16 -1.28 20.91
CA ASP A 630 3.02 -2.47 20.95
C ASP A 630 4.41 -2.17 20.39
N LEU A 631 4.47 -1.41 19.28
CA LEU A 631 5.75 -0.98 18.72
C LEU A 631 6.48 -0.06 19.68
N LEU A 632 5.82 0.95 20.25
CA LEU A 632 6.45 1.87 21.19
C LEU A 632 6.93 1.15 22.46
N LYS A 633 6.19 0.14 22.96
CA LYS A 633 6.59 -0.71 24.09
C LYS A 633 7.78 -1.62 23.77
N SER A 634 7.97 -2.00 22.52
CA SER A 634 9.12 -2.83 22.08
C SER A 634 10.45 -2.06 22.05
N LEU A 635 10.42 -0.73 22.03
CA LEU A 635 11.61 0.11 21.99
C LEU A 635 12.34 0.08 23.35
N PRO A 636 13.67 0.26 23.38
CA PRO A 636 14.40 0.43 24.64
C PRO A 636 13.82 1.60 25.44
N SER A 637 13.88 1.53 26.78
CA SER A 637 13.48 2.64 27.67
C SER A 637 14.16 3.95 27.28
N GLU A 638 13.46 5.08 27.39
CA GLU A 638 14.01 6.41 27.11
C GLU A 638 15.28 6.71 27.92
N TRP A 639 16.09 7.64 27.43
CA TRP A 639 17.25 8.13 28.17
C TRP A 639 16.78 8.71 29.52
N PRO A 640 17.36 8.28 30.66
CA PRO A 640 16.81 8.56 31.97
C PRO A 640 16.82 10.05 32.34
N GLU A 641 17.81 10.80 31.84
CA GLU A 641 18.02 12.20 32.20
C GLU A 641 17.43 13.16 31.15
N ASP A 642 16.93 14.30 31.64
CA ASP A 642 16.64 15.61 31.03
C ASP A 642 17.76 16.42 30.36
N PRO A 643 18.30 16.16 29.14
CA PRO A 643 19.43 16.96 28.67
C PRO A 643 19.05 18.45 28.53
N MET A 644 17.76 18.78 28.50
CA MET A 644 17.24 20.15 28.51
C MET A 644 17.75 21.01 29.68
N GLU A 645 17.98 20.46 30.87
CA GLU A 645 18.50 21.24 31.99
C GLU A 645 19.98 21.60 31.81
N ASP A 646 20.76 20.67 31.26
CA ASP A 646 22.17 20.88 30.93
C ASP A 646 22.35 21.80 29.72
N LEU A 647 21.40 21.84 28.79
CA LEU A 647 21.42 22.74 27.63
C LEU A 647 21.42 24.22 28.04
N HIS A 648 20.71 24.59 29.11
CA HIS A 648 20.76 25.95 29.66
C HIS A 648 22.05 26.22 30.44
N LEU A 649 22.68 25.19 31.03
CA LEU A 649 23.96 25.30 31.74
C LEU A 649 25.17 25.34 30.79
N LEU A 650 25.02 24.82 29.57
CA LEU A 650 26.00 24.89 28.48
C LEU A 650 26.02 26.26 27.77
N GLU A 651 25.15 27.20 28.15
CA GLU A 651 25.22 28.62 27.74
C GLU A 651 26.40 29.35 28.42
N TYR A 652 27.63 29.03 28.00
CA TYR A 652 28.75 29.94 28.20
C TYR A 652 28.63 31.12 27.22
N PRO A 653 28.88 32.38 27.64
CA PRO A 653 28.65 33.59 26.82
C PRO A 653 29.50 33.74 25.56
N THR A 654 30.40 32.79 25.26
CA THR A 654 31.43 32.94 24.23
C THR A 654 31.16 32.18 22.92
N THR A 655 30.10 31.35 22.82
CA THR A 655 29.90 30.47 21.63
C THR A 655 28.46 30.24 21.15
N SER A 656 27.40 30.83 21.73
CA SER A 656 26.04 30.52 21.29
C SER A 656 25.75 31.01 19.86
N LYS A 657 25.41 30.08 18.96
CA LYS A 657 24.98 30.39 17.59
C LYS A 657 23.48 30.70 17.59
N VAL A 658 23.09 31.77 16.91
CA VAL A 658 21.69 32.10 16.65
C VAL A 658 21.11 31.08 15.65
N LEU A 659 19.98 30.48 15.98
CA LEU A 659 19.29 29.58 15.06
C LEU A 659 18.40 30.37 14.10
N VAL A 660 18.71 30.33 12.80
CA VAL A 660 17.90 30.98 11.76
C VAL A 660 17.09 29.91 11.05
N VAL A 661 15.79 29.86 11.34
CA VAL A 661 14.90 28.83 10.79
C VAL A 661 14.23 29.36 9.53
N LEU A 662 14.50 28.74 8.38
CA LEU A 662 13.78 28.99 7.14
C LEU A 662 12.59 28.04 7.09
N ASP A 663 11.39 28.59 7.22
CA ASP A 663 10.15 27.81 7.27
C ASP A 663 9.49 27.79 5.88
N ASP A 664 9.37 26.61 5.28
CA ASP A 664 8.80 26.43 3.94
C ASP A 664 7.28 26.63 3.88
N ASP A 665 6.61 26.61 5.04
CA ASP A 665 5.20 26.97 5.26
C ASP A 665 5.04 27.65 6.64
N PRO A 666 3.89 28.26 7.00
CA PRO A 666 3.77 28.99 8.27
C PRO A 666 3.52 28.08 9.47
N THR A 667 3.48 26.76 9.26
CA THR A 667 3.14 25.81 10.32
C THR A 667 4.36 25.39 11.13
N GLY A 668 5.59 25.79 10.78
CA GLY A 668 6.79 25.34 11.48
C GLY A 668 6.98 25.90 12.88
N THR A 669 6.24 26.93 13.25
CA THR A 669 6.28 27.50 14.60
C THR A 669 5.51 26.69 15.65
N GLN A 670 5.18 25.43 15.33
CA GLN A 670 4.26 24.58 16.09
C GLN A 670 4.65 24.36 17.54
N THR A 671 5.93 24.17 17.86
CA THR A 671 6.40 23.76 19.20
C THR A 671 7.15 24.85 19.95
N VAL A 672 7.25 26.05 19.37
CA VAL A 672 8.01 27.18 19.94
C VAL A 672 7.07 28.24 20.51
N HIS A 673 7.58 29.06 21.43
CA HIS A 673 6.90 30.25 21.94
C HIS A 673 7.94 31.32 22.29
N ASP A 674 7.50 32.57 22.39
CA ASP A 674 8.35 33.76 22.59
C ASP A 674 9.43 33.95 21.52
N ILE A 675 9.16 33.50 20.29
CA ILE A 675 10.05 33.61 19.13
C ILE A 675 9.43 34.55 18.08
N GLU A 676 10.28 35.36 17.43
CA GLU A 676 9.89 36.23 16.32
C GLU A 676 9.88 35.46 14.98
N VAL A 677 8.88 35.76 14.16
CA VAL A 677 8.67 35.24 12.81
C VAL A 677 8.68 36.42 11.86
N LEU A 678 9.70 36.48 11.02
CA LEU A 678 9.85 37.49 9.98
C LEU A 678 9.22 36.98 8.70
N THR A 679 8.48 37.84 8.02
CA THR A 679 7.93 37.57 6.69
C THR A 679 8.68 38.31 5.59
N GLU A 680 9.69 39.09 5.99
CA GLU A 680 10.66 39.77 5.12
C GLU A 680 12.10 39.48 5.56
N TRP A 681 13.05 39.65 4.65
CA TRP A 681 14.47 39.33 4.84
C TRP A 681 15.39 40.40 4.25
N ARG A 682 15.02 41.67 4.40
CA ARG A 682 15.89 42.81 4.10
C ARG A 682 17.09 42.81 5.05
N ILE A 683 18.25 43.24 4.55
CA ILE A 683 19.50 43.20 5.33
C ILE A 683 19.36 44.03 6.61
N GLU A 684 18.72 45.20 6.53
CA GLU A 684 18.50 46.10 7.66
C GLU A 684 17.63 45.45 8.74
N THR A 685 16.49 44.85 8.35
CA THR A 685 15.62 44.10 9.26
C THR A 685 16.38 42.96 9.94
N LEU A 686 17.17 42.19 9.18
CA LEU A 686 17.96 41.09 9.74
C LEU A 686 19.07 41.58 10.69
N VAL A 687 19.70 42.73 10.40
CA VAL A 687 20.69 43.35 11.29
C VAL A 687 20.05 43.78 12.61
N GLU A 688 18.87 44.38 12.58
CA GLU A 688 18.09 44.71 13.78
C GLU A 688 17.79 43.46 14.60
N GLN A 689 17.40 42.38 13.94
CA GLN A 689 17.08 41.12 14.61
C GLN A 689 18.30 40.47 15.25
N PHE A 690 19.43 40.39 14.54
CA PHE A 690 20.68 39.91 15.13
C PHE A 690 21.17 40.81 16.28
N SER A 691 20.91 42.11 16.22
CA SER A 691 21.28 43.06 17.27
C SER A 691 20.53 42.81 18.59
N LYS A 692 19.32 42.22 18.54
CA LYS A 692 18.58 41.77 19.73
C LYS A 692 19.21 40.53 20.41
N ARG A 693 20.18 39.88 19.75
CA ARG A 693 20.81 38.62 20.18
C ARG A 693 19.81 37.51 20.54
N PRO A 694 18.85 37.18 19.64
CA PRO A 694 17.89 36.13 19.91
C PRO A 694 18.57 34.76 19.93
N THR A 695 18.03 33.81 20.67
CA THR A 695 18.44 32.40 20.56
C THR A 695 18.01 31.80 19.23
N CYS A 696 16.83 32.21 18.73
CA CYS A 696 16.24 31.75 17.48
C CYS A 696 15.28 32.79 16.90
N PHE A 697 15.17 32.85 15.58
CA PHE A 697 14.07 33.50 14.88
C PHE A 697 13.74 32.76 13.59
N PHE A 698 12.50 32.91 13.14
CA PHE A 698 12.00 32.26 11.93
C PHE A 698 11.93 33.26 10.78
N ILE A 699 12.20 32.80 9.57
CA ILE A 699 11.90 33.49 8.32
C ILE A 699 10.88 32.63 7.58
N LEU A 700 9.67 33.17 7.42
CA LEU A 700 8.59 32.52 6.69
C LEU A 700 8.83 32.67 5.18
N THR A 701 9.29 31.59 4.53
CA THR A 701 9.62 31.62 3.11
C THR A 701 8.43 31.32 2.22
N ASN A 702 7.49 30.47 2.70
CA ASN A 702 6.39 29.92 1.91
C ASN A 702 6.85 29.26 0.59
N SER A 703 8.09 28.75 0.54
CA SER A 703 8.72 28.22 -0.67
C SER A 703 7.97 27.02 -1.26
N ARG A 704 7.19 26.29 -0.46
CA ARG A 704 6.36 25.16 -0.92
C ARG A 704 5.26 25.59 -1.90
N SER A 705 4.87 26.86 -1.89
CA SER A 705 3.92 27.42 -2.86
C SER A 705 4.57 27.82 -4.19
N LEU A 706 5.89 27.75 -4.30
CA LEU A 706 6.67 28.18 -5.44
C LEU A 706 7.11 27.00 -6.31
N SER A 707 7.36 27.25 -7.59
CA SER A 707 8.10 26.35 -8.47
C SER A 707 9.53 26.16 -7.95
N THR A 708 10.13 25.00 -8.24
CA THR A 708 11.50 24.65 -7.80
C THR A 708 12.53 25.73 -8.11
N GLU A 709 12.53 26.31 -9.32
CA GLU A 709 13.46 27.38 -9.71
C GLU A 709 13.36 28.62 -8.81
N LYS A 710 12.12 29.03 -8.48
CA LYS A 710 11.83 30.18 -7.62
C LYS A 710 12.22 29.89 -6.17
N ALA A 711 11.98 28.67 -5.68
CA ALA A 711 12.40 28.25 -4.34
C ALA A 711 13.93 28.26 -4.20
N ILE A 712 14.66 27.78 -5.21
CA ILE A 712 16.14 27.83 -5.23
C ILE A 712 16.64 29.28 -5.16
N LEU A 713 16.08 30.17 -5.98
CA LEU A 713 16.48 31.58 -5.99
C LEU A 713 16.18 32.28 -4.66
N LEU A 714 15.00 32.01 -4.09
CA LEU A 714 14.58 32.55 -2.80
C LEU A 714 15.52 32.11 -1.66
N THR A 715 15.81 30.80 -1.56
CA THR A 715 16.70 30.27 -0.53
C THR A 715 18.10 30.86 -0.64
N LYS A 716 18.62 31.01 -1.87
CA LYS A 716 19.92 31.67 -2.10
C LYS A 716 19.91 33.13 -1.64
N ASP A 717 18.85 33.88 -1.96
CA ASP A 717 18.71 35.28 -1.58
C ASP A 717 18.66 35.45 -0.05
N ILE A 718 17.81 34.67 0.63
CA ILE A 718 17.70 34.70 2.09
C ILE A 718 19.03 34.33 2.74
N CYS A 719 19.69 33.25 2.31
CA CYS A 719 20.97 32.85 2.89
C CYS A 719 22.06 33.93 2.70
N ARG A 720 22.09 34.65 1.56
CA ARG A 720 23.03 35.76 1.34
C ARG A 720 22.74 36.94 2.25
N ASN A 721 21.47 37.29 2.43
CA ASN A 721 21.07 38.41 3.27
C ASN A 721 21.32 38.11 4.75
N VAL A 722 21.04 36.88 5.20
CA VAL A 722 21.36 36.40 6.55
C VAL A 722 22.87 36.45 6.79
N ASP A 723 23.68 35.93 5.88
CA ASP A 723 25.14 35.96 6.01
C ASP A 723 25.69 37.39 6.04
N THR A 724 25.16 38.26 5.19
CA THR A 724 25.55 39.68 5.13
C THR A 724 25.15 40.41 6.40
N ALA A 725 23.95 40.17 6.93
CA ALA A 725 23.46 40.79 8.15
C ALA A 725 24.23 40.32 9.39
N ALA A 726 24.49 39.01 9.52
CA ALA A 726 25.27 38.46 10.61
C ALA A 726 26.69 39.04 10.66
N LYS A 727 27.35 39.20 9.51
CA LYS A 727 28.68 39.84 9.40
C LYS A 727 28.71 41.31 9.82
N ARG A 728 27.58 42.02 9.77
CA ARG A 728 27.46 43.42 10.22
C ARG A 728 27.29 43.54 11.74
N VAL A 729 26.95 42.47 12.45
CA VAL A 729 26.79 42.48 13.90
C VAL A 729 27.98 41.77 14.56
N THR A 730 28.79 42.51 15.31
CA THR A 730 30.03 41.99 15.90
C THR A 730 29.75 40.88 16.91
N GLY A 731 30.43 39.73 16.75
CA GLY A 731 30.38 38.61 17.68
C GLY A 731 29.15 37.71 17.55
N ILE A 732 28.46 37.74 16.40
CA ILE A 732 27.34 36.84 16.10
C ILE A 732 27.82 35.67 15.23
N ASN A 733 27.46 34.46 15.64
CA ASN A 733 27.49 33.26 14.80
C ASN A 733 26.06 32.74 14.61
N TYR A 734 25.81 32.00 13.54
CA TYR A 734 24.49 31.44 13.25
C TYR A 734 24.56 30.05 12.64
N THR A 735 23.46 29.31 12.72
CA THR A 735 23.21 28.06 11.99
C THR A 735 21.85 28.15 11.31
N VAL A 736 21.76 27.69 10.07
CA VAL A 736 20.51 27.67 9.30
C VAL A 736 19.82 26.31 9.46
N VAL A 737 18.52 26.34 9.72
CA VAL A 737 17.65 25.16 9.73
C VAL A 737 16.60 25.33 8.62
N LEU A 738 16.52 24.35 7.73
CA LEU A 738 15.48 24.25 6.72
C LEU A 738 14.32 23.47 7.33
N ARG A 739 13.33 24.16 7.89
CA ARG A 739 12.15 23.47 8.40
C ARG A 739 11.26 23.13 7.22
N GLY A 740 10.97 21.84 7.09
CA GLY A 740 10.10 21.28 6.06
C GLY A 740 8.83 20.65 6.61
N ASP A 741 8.01 20.13 5.70
CA ASP A 741 6.84 19.34 6.05
C ASP A 741 7.23 18.07 6.80
N SER A 742 6.58 17.80 7.93
CA SER A 742 6.83 16.57 8.69
C SER A 742 6.38 15.32 7.91
N THR A 743 5.58 15.46 6.84
CA THR A 743 5.25 14.36 5.91
C THR A 743 6.13 14.36 4.66
N LEU A 744 7.37 14.84 4.78
CA LEU A 744 8.45 14.74 3.78
C LEU A 744 8.27 15.54 2.48
N ARG A 745 7.17 16.27 2.30
CA ARG A 745 6.95 17.12 1.12
C ARG A 745 7.83 18.37 1.13
N GLY A 746 8.02 18.96 -0.05
CA GLY A 746 8.82 20.17 -0.28
C GLY A 746 9.99 19.95 -1.24
N HIS A 747 10.76 21.02 -1.45
CA HIS A 747 11.84 21.10 -2.44
C HIS A 747 13.17 20.52 -1.90
N PHE A 748 13.15 19.24 -1.53
CA PHE A 748 14.36 18.49 -1.24
C PHE A 748 14.77 17.63 -2.44
N PRO A 749 16.06 17.63 -2.85
CA PRO A 749 17.21 18.26 -2.18
C PRO A 749 17.48 19.74 -2.54
N GLU A 750 16.69 20.34 -3.42
CA GLU A 750 17.03 21.59 -4.09
C GLU A 750 17.25 22.79 -3.15
N GLU A 751 16.46 22.93 -2.09
CA GLU A 751 16.66 23.96 -1.05
C GLU A 751 17.95 23.75 -0.26
N ALA A 752 18.30 22.48 0.02
CA ALA A 752 19.52 22.15 0.74
C ALA A 752 20.75 22.44 -0.12
N ASP A 753 20.73 22.05 -1.39
CA ASP A 753 21.77 22.41 -2.36
C ASP A 753 21.91 23.94 -2.49
N ALA A 754 20.79 24.66 -2.53
CA ALA A 754 20.76 26.12 -2.61
C ALA A 754 21.42 26.78 -1.39
N ALA A 755 21.07 26.34 -0.17
CA ALA A 755 21.65 26.86 1.07
C ALA A 755 23.17 26.58 1.14
N VAL A 756 23.60 25.34 0.85
CA VAL A 756 25.03 24.96 0.84
C VAL A 756 25.83 25.76 -0.18
N SER A 757 25.25 26.06 -1.35
CA SER A 757 25.93 26.87 -2.38
C SER A 757 26.29 28.29 -1.94
N VAL A 758 25.62 28.80 -0.89
CA VAL A 758 25.87 30.14 -0.32
C VAL A 758 26.65 30.07 0.99
N LEU A 759 26.27 29.16 1.88
CA LEU A 759 26.82 29.05 3.24
C LEU A 759 28.12 28.23 3.30
N GLY A 760 28.49 27.57 2.21
CA GLY A 760 29.63 26.67 2.08
C GLY A 760 29.30 25.23 2.46
N GLU A 761 30.26 24.33 2.25
CA GLU A 761 30.11 22.91 2.59
C GLU A 761 29.89 22.67 4.09
N MET A 762 29.08 21.65 4.39
CA MET A 762 28.73 21.22 5.74
C MET A 762 29.36 19.85 6.03
N ASP A 763 29.64 19.55 7.29
CA ASP A 763 30.10 18.23 7.71
C ASP A 763 29.04 17.16 7.45
N ALA A 764 27.77 17.44 7.77
CA ALA A 764 26.66 16.57 7.41
C ALA A 764 25.34 17.33 7.24
N TRP A 765 24.41 16.73 6.49
CA TRP A 765 23.01 17.12 6.42
C TRP A 765 22.19 16.24 7.35
N ILE A 766 21.50 16.86 8.29
CA ILE A 766 20.70 16.16 9.29
C ILE A 766 19.25 16.13 8.83
N ILE A 767 18.64 14.94 8.76
CA ILE A 767 17.24 14.76 8.40
C ILE A 767 16.48 14.24 9.63
N CYS A 768 15.63 15.09 10.20
CA CYS A 768 14.86 14.79 11.43
C CYS A 768 13.39 15.23 11.27
N PRO A 769 12.55 14.43 10.60
CA PRO A 769 11.15 14.76 10.34
C PRO A 769 10.21 14.46 11.53
N PHE A 770 10.75 14.04 12.67
CA PHE A 770 9.97 13.67 13.86
C PHE A 770 9.12 14.84 14.37
N PHE A 771 7.84 14.57 14.67
CA PHE A 771 6.92 15.56 15.22
C PHE A 771 5.79 14.88 15.98
N LEU A 772 5.91 14.81 17.31
CA LEU A 772 5.04 14.00 18.16
C LEU A 772 3.59 14.46 18.14
N GLN A 773 3.34 15.76 18.21
CA GLN A 773 1.98 16.35 18.22
C GLN A 773 1.29 16.18 16.86
N GLY A 774 2.07 15.99 15.80
CA GLY A 774 1.57 15.58 14.50
C GLY A 774 1.42 14.07 14.34
N GLY A 775 1.86 13.26 15.30
CA GLY A 775 1.91 11.80 15.17
C GLY A 775 2.96 11.32 14.17
N ARG A 776 4.10 12.01 14.04
CA ARG A 776 5.19 11.63 13.12
C ARG A 776 6.31 10.98 13.89
N TYR A 777 6.65 9.75 13.49
CA TYR A 777 7.65 8.91 14.14
C TYR A 777 8.67 8.45 13.12
N THR A 778 9.93 8.29 13.52
CA THR A 778 10.95 7.65 12.68
C THR A 778 11.56 6.50 13.47
N ILE A 779 11.27 5.27 13.07
CA ILE A 779 11.67 4.04 13.78
C ILE A 779 12.31 3.09 12.77
N ASN A 780 13.52 2.63 13.05
CA ASN A 780 14.31 1.78 12.16
C ASN A 780 14.40 2.35 10.73
N ASP A 781 14.68 3.65 10.64
CA ASP A 781 14.78 4.46 9.43
C ASP A 781 13.47 4.65 8.65
N ILE A 782 12.39 3.96 9.03
CA ILE A 782 11.06 4.15 8.43
C ILE A 782 10.37 5.33 9.09
N HIS A 783 9.90 6.27 8.28
CA HIS A 783 9.07 7.36 8.73
C HIS A 783 7.59 6.96 8.71
N TYR A 784 6.88 7.23 9.80
CA TYR A 784 5.49 6.87 10.00
C TYR A 784 4.62 8.09 10.29
N VAL A 785 3.37 8.03 9.82
CA VAL A 785 2.28 8.94 10.20
C VAL A 785 1.27 8.14 11.01
N ALA A 786 0.97 8.62 12.21
CA ALA A 786 -0.03 7.98 13.06
C ALA A 786 -1.44 8.24 12.53
N ASP A 787 -2.22 7.17 12.47
CA ASP A 787 -3.66 7.22 12.24
C ASP A 787 -4.35 6.41 13.35
N ALA A 788 -5.06 7.10 14.24
CA ALA A 788 -5.62 6.55 15.47
C ALA A 788 -4.59 5.74 16.29
N ASP A 789 -4.82 4.44 16.45
CA ASP A 789 -3.99 3.47 17.20
C ASP A 789 -2.89 2.83 16.33
N ARG A 790 -2.65 3.33 15.11
CA ARG A 790 -1.78 2.71 14.11
C ARG A 790 -0.68 3.66 13.64
N LEU A 791 0.42 3.08 13.17
CA LEU A 791 1.49 3.78 12.47
C LEU A 791 1.52 3.35 11.00
N VAL A 792 1.21 4.29 10.10
CA VAL A 792 1.20 4.08 8.65
C VAL A 792 2.52 4.57 8.06
N PRO A 793 3.29 3.75 7.31
CA PRO A 793 4.49 4.21 6.63
C PRO A 793 4.22 5.42 5.73
N ALA A 794 5.08 6.43 5.78
CA ALA A 794 4.83 7.73 5.15
C ALA A 794 4.60 7.64 3.63
N GLY A 795 5.25 6.69 2.95
CA GLY A 795 5.09 6.41 1.52
C GLY A 795 3.74 5.77 1.15
N GLU A 796 3.00 5.23 2.12
CA GLU A 796 1.67 4.63 1.93
C GLU A 796 0.52 5.62 2.21
N THR A 797 0.84 6.78 2.77
CA THR A 797 -0.16 7.81 3.13
C THR A 797 -0.65 8.61 1.92
N GLU A 798 -1.74 9.37 2.06
CA GLU A 798 -2.18 10.30 1.01
C GLU A 798 -1.14 11.40 0.71
N PHE A 799 -0.22 11.69 1.65
CA PHE A 799 0.80 12.73 1.49
C PHE A 799 1.87 12.35 0.46
N SER A 800 2.14 11.05 0.28
CA SER A 800 3.10 10.54 -0.70
C SER A 800 2.57 10.60 -2.14
N LYS A 801 1.23 10.68 -2.29
CA LYS A 801 0.53 10.79 -3.58
C LYS A 801 0.33 12.25 -4.03
N ASP A 802 0.99 13.20 -3.38
CA ASP A 802 0.94 14.62 -3.73
C ASP A 802 1.38 14.85 -5.18
N ALA A 803 0.60 15.61 -5.95
CA ALA A 803 0.84 15.82 -7.37
C ALA A 803 2.16 16.57 -7.66
N ALA A 804 2.64 17.41 -6.73
CA ALA A 804 3.86 18.19 -6.90
C ALA A 804 5.06 17.59 -6.15
N PHE A 805 4.83 17.06 -4.94
CA PHE A 805 5.90 16.64 -4.04
C PHE A 805 5.88 15.13 -3.69
N GLY A 806 5.15 14.32 -4.45
CA GLY A 806 4.98 12.90 -4.19
C GLY A 806 6.31 12.11 -4.12
N TYR A 807 6.24 10.97 -3.44
CA TYR A 807 7.35 10.04 -3.22
C TYR A 807 6.80 8.63 -2.95
N LYS A 808 7.65 7.60 -2.97
CA LYS A 808 7.23 6.20 -2.75
C LYS A 808 7.83 5.59 -1.49
N SER A 809 9.11 5.86 -1.19
CA SER A 809 9.76 5.16 -0.08
C SER A 809 9.38 5.76 1.28
N SER A 810 9.18 4.87 2.25
CA SER A 810 9.02 5.23 3.66
C SER A 810 10.31 5.12 4.46
N ASP A 811 11.29 4.35 3.96
CA ASP A 811 12.64 4.31 4.51
C ASP A 811 13.36 5.60 4.13
N LEU A 812 13.81 6.37 5.11
CA LEU A 812 14.38 7.70 4.87
C LEU A 812 15.70 7.66 4.10
N ARG A 813 16.43 6.53 4.09
CA ARG A 813 17.65 6.37 3.29
C ARG A 813 17.31 6.18 1.81
N GLU A 814 16.34 5.31 1.53
CA GLU A 814 15.81 5.11 0.18
C GLU A 814 15.08 6.35 -0.32
N TRP A 815 14.36 7.06 0.55
CA TRP A 815 13.71 8.33 0.22
C TRP A 815 14.74 9.40 -0.19
N VAL A 816 15.90 9.47 0.48
CA VAL A 816 17.00 10.34 0.05
C VAL A 816 17.49 9.96 -1.35
N GLU A 817 17.68 8.66 -1.62
CA GLU A 817 18.09 8.19 -2.94
C GLU A 817 17.05 8.52 -4.02
N GLU A 818 15.77 8.31 -3.72
CA GLU A 818 14.63 8.64 -4.59
C GLU A 818 14.62 10.14 -4.92
N LYS A 819 14.63 11.01 -3.90
CA LYS A 819 14.54 12.47 -4.08
C LYS A 819 15.78 13.04 -4.75
N THR A 820 16.95 12.44 -4.53
CA THR A 820 18.19 12.83 -5.19
C THR A 820 18.40 12.17 -6.55
N LYS A 821 17.42 11.37 -7.03
CA LYS A 821 17.47 10.65 -8.31
C LYS A 821 18.72 9.78 -8.45
N GLY A 822 19.12 9.10 -7.37
CA GLY A 822 20.28 8.22 -7.31
C GLY A 822 21.62 8.93 -7.08
N ARG A 823 21.66 10.27 -6.97
CA ARG A 823 22.91 11.01 -6.70
C ARG A 823 23.52 10.62 -5.35
N ILE A 824 22.70 10.30 -4.36
CA ILE A 824 23.12 9.83 -3.04
C ILE A 824 22.50 8.45 -2.80
N PRO A 825 23.26 7.35 -2.90
CA PRO A 825 22.70 6.00 -2.74
C PRO A 825 22.32 5.73 -1.28
N ALA A 826 21.24 4.98 -1.04
CA ALA A 826 20.74 4.70 0.32
C ALA A 826 21.81 4.05 1.23
N SER A 827 22.71 3.25 0.65
CA SER A 827 23.84 2.62 1.36
C SER A 827 24.87 3.60 1.92
N SER A 828 24.94 4.82 1.38
CA SER A 828 25.84 5.89 1.85
C SER A 828 25.22 6.78 2.92
N VAL A 829 23.91 6.67 3.15
CA VAL A 829 23.19 7.47 4.13
C VAL A 829 23.41 6.89 5.53
N SER A 830 23.97 7.70 6.42
CA SER A 830 24.18 7.35 7.82
C SER A 830 22.88 7.50 8.62
N SER A 831 22.80 6.83 9.77
CA SER A 831 21.63 6.92 10.64
C SER A 831 22.01 6.88 12.12
N ILE A 832 21.29 7.67 12.92
CA ILE A 832 21.27 7.60 14.37
C ILE A 832 20.02 6.82 14.77
N SER A 833 20.23 5.64 15.36
CA SER A 833 19.15 4.75 15.80
C SER A 833 18.59 5.17 17.17
N ILE A 834 17.34 4.76 17.46
CA ILE A 834 16.74 4.91 18.79
C ILE A 834 17.59 4.22 19.85
N HIS A 835 18.23 3.10 19.51
CA HIS A 835 19.14 2.42 20.44
C HIS A 835 20.34 3.30 20.81
N LEU A 836 20.96 3.97 19.83
CA LEU A 836 22.08 4.88 20.10
C LEU A 836 21.63 6.05 20.99
N LEU A 837 20.46 6.63 20.73
CA LEU A 837 19.91 7.72 21.54
C LEU A 837 19.62 7.27 22.97
N ARG A 838 18.92 6.15 23.14
CA ARG A 838 18.41 5.70 24.45
C ARG A 838 19.42 4.91 25.28
N LYS A 839 20.49 4.36 24.68
CA LYS A 839 21.55 3.62 25.40
C LYS A 839 22.92 4.29 25.36
N GLY A 840 23.21 5.09 24.33
CA GLY A 840 24.47 5.81 24.19
C GLY A 840 24.42 7.25 24.67
N GLY A 841 23.24 7.90 24.63
CA GLY A 841 23.05 9.28 25.09
C GLY A 841 23.78 10.33 24.24
N PRO A 842 23.84 11.59 24.72
CA PRO A 842 24.39 12.73 23.96
C PRO A 842 25.85 12.54 23.51
N VAL A 843 26.69 11.94 24.36
CA VAL A 843 28.13 11.74 24.08
C VAL A 843 28.33 10.77 22.91
N ALA A 844 27.54 9.69 22.84
CA ALA A 844 27.62 8.74 21.74
C ALA A 844 27.13 9.36 20.42
N VAL A 845 26.09 10.19 20.48
CA VAL A 845 25.61 10.98 19.34
C VAL A 845 26.71 11.93 18.84
N CYS A 846 27.35 12.69 19.74
CA CYS A 846 28.46 13.58 19.39
C CYS A 846 29.57 12.83 18.65
N LYS A 847 30.03 11.71 19.24
CA LYS A 847 31.07 10.87 18.63
C LYS A 847 30.68 10.36 17.24
N HIS A 848 29.43 9.94 17.05
CA HIS A 848 28.92 9.48 15.76
C HIS A 848 28.94 10.62 14.73
N LEU A 849 28.42 11.79 15.09
CA LEU A 849 28.41 12.97 14.22
C LEU A 849 29.81 13.44 13.86
N CYS A 850 30.75 13.43 14.82
CA CYS A 850 32.13 13.82 14.56
C CYS A 850 32.88 12.85 13.63
N SER A 851 32.44 11.59 13.55
CA SER A 851 33.03 10.57 12.67
C SER A 851 32.57 10.64 11.21
N LEU A 852 31.51 11.41 10.91
CA LEU A 852 30.97 11.52 9.55
C LEU A 852 31.94 12.23 8.61
N GLN A 853 32.00 11.75 7.36
CA GLN A 853 32.72 12.42 6.28
C GLN A 853 31.97 13.68 5.85
N LYS A 854 32.70 14.72 5.45
CA LYS A 854 32.11 15.99 5.01
C LYS A 854 31.13 15.79 3.85
N GLY A 855 29.93 16.38 3.95
CA GLY A 855 28.85 16.24 2.98
C GLY A 855 27.98 14.99 3.17
N SER A 856 28.20 14.20 4.22
CA SER A 856 27.37 13.01 4.52
C SER A 856 25.92 13.40 4.83
N ILE A 857 24.97 12.50 4.56
CA ILE A 857 23.58 12.63 5.05
C ILE A 857 23.38 11.72 6.26
N CYS A 858 22.75 12.24 7.30
CA CYS A 858 22.44 11.50 8.52
C CYS A 858 20.95 11.59 8.87
N ILE A 859 20.29 10.43 8.92
CA ILE A 859 18.91 10.31 9.40
C ILE A 859 18.90 10.24 10.93
N VAL A 860 17.90 10.88 11.56
CA VAL A 860 17.65 10.78 13.00
C VAL A 860 16.35 10.03 13.24
N ASN A 861 16.45 8.88 13.90
CA ASN A 861 15.29 8.16 14.40
C ASN A 861 14.82 8.78 15.70
N ALA A 862 13.51 8.87 15.91
CA ALA A 862 12.92 9.33 17.17
C ALA A 862 11.51 8.78 17.30
N ALA A 863 11.17 8.36 18.51
CA ALA A 863 9.83 7.93 18.88
C ALA A 863 9.22 8.74 20.04
N SER A 864 10.02 9.60 20.69
CA SER A 864 9.56 10.54 21.71
C SER A 864 10.35 11.86 21.68
N GLU A 865 9.84 12.87 22.37
CA GLU A 865 10.55 14.16 22.50
C GLU A 865 11.92 14.00 23.19
N ARG A 866 12.06 13.04 24.12
CA ARG A 866 13.33 12.74 24.79
C ARG A 866 14.41 12.25 23.83
N ASP A 867 14.03 11.49 22.80
CA ASP A 867 14.96 11.05 21.76
C ASP A 867 15.56 12.26 21.00
N VAL A 868 14.72 13.28 20.75
CA VAL A 868 15.13 14.51 20.05
C VAL A 868 15.99 15.40 20.92
N THR A 869 15.70 15.53 22.23
CA THR A 869 16.53 16.34 23.14
C THR A 869 17.92 15.73 23.33
N VAL A 870 18.02 14.40 23.41
CA VAL A 870 19.32 13.69 23.42
C VAL A 870 20.10 13.95 22.14
N PHE A 871 19.44 13.87 20.98
CA PHE A 871 20.08 14.16 19.71
C PHE A 871 20.58 15.62 19.66
N ALA A 872 19.73 16.59 20.05
CA ALA A 872 20.07 18.01 20.05
C ALA A 872 21.29 18.31 20.95
N ALA A 873 21.35 17.72 22.14
CA ALA A 873 22.50 17.86 23.05
C ALA A 873 23.79 17.29 22.44
N GLY A 874 23.74 16.09 21.85
CA GLY A 874 24.90 15.50 21.18
C GLY A 874 25.36 16.29 19.95
N MET A 875 24.42 16.89 19.21
CA MET A 875 24.72 17.77 18.08
C MET A 875 25.39 19.07 18.54
N ILE A 876 24.93 19.68 19.63
CA ILE A 876 25.57 20.87 20.22
C ILE A 876 27.01 20.58 20.63
N GLN A 877 27.26 19.43 21.27
CA GLN A 877 28.61 18.99 21.61
C GLN A 877 29.50 18.86 20.36
N ALA A 878 28.99 18.26 19.27
CA ALA A 878 29.74 18.16 18.02
C ALA A 878 30.02 19.54 17.39
N GLU A 879 29.09 20.49 17.50
CA GLU A 879 29.32 21.87 17.05
C GLU A 879 30.36 22.61 17.90
N MET A 880 30.45 22.32 19.20
CA MET A 880 31.51 22.83 20.09
C MET A 880 32.88 22.27 19.70
N GLU A 881 32.94 21.07 19.10
CA GLU A 881 34.14 20.51 18.47
C GLU A 881 34.42 21.07 17.06
N GLY A 882 33.65 22.07 16.61
CA GLY A 882 33.87 22.80 15.36
C GLY A 882 33.11 22.25 14.15
N LYS A 883 32.23 21.25 14.33
CA LYS A 883 31.41 20.72 13.24
C LYS A 883 30.32 21.69 12.79
N ARG A 884 29.96 21.62 11.52
CA ARG A 884 28.90 22.43 10.88
C ARG A 884 27.88 21.53 10.23
N PHE A 885 26.60 21.76 10.51
CA PHE A 885 25.50 20.95 10.00
C PHE A 885 24.46 21.82 9.32
N LEU A 886 23.80 21.26 8.30
CA LEU A 886 22.56 21.81 7.75
C LEU A 886 21.43 20.86 8.12
N CYS A 887 20.40 21.37 8.79
CA CYS A 887 19.30 20.53 9.27
C CYS A 887 18.06 20.71 8.39
N ARG A 888 17.50 19.60 7.90
CA ARG A 888 16.14 19.52 7.37
C ARG A 888 15.26 18.82 8.40
N THR A 889 14.38 19.57 9.07
CA THR A 889 13.64 19.03 10.23
C THR A 889 12.15 19.37 10.22
N ALA A 890 11.41 18.73 11.11
CA ALA A 890 10.09 19.18 11.54
C ALA A 890 10.19 20.05 12.83
N ALA A 891 9.05 20.34 13.46
CA ALA A 891 8.94 21.33 14.54
C ALA A 891 9.66 20.91 15.84
N SER A 892 9.53 19.66 16.29
CA SER A 892 10.06 19.19 17.58
C SER A 892 11.57 19.42 17.75
N PHE A 893 12.34 19.29 16.66
CA PHE A 893 13.78 19.54 16.70
C PHE A 893 14.13 20.98 17.06
N VAL A 894 13.41 21.97 16.52
CA VAL A 894 13.71 23.38 16.77
C VAL A 894 13.57 23.70 18.25
N SER A 895 12.45 23.32 18.87
CA SER A 895 12.21 23.52 20.31
C SER A 895 13.25 22.80 21.17
N ALA A 896 13.60 21.55 20.84
CA ALA A 896 14.62 20.79 21.55
C ALA A 896 16.01 21.45 21.43
N ARG A 897 16.35 21.97 20.25
CA ARG A 897 17.66 22.58 19.97
C ARG A 897 17.90 23.88 20.73
N ILE A 898 16.85 24.60 21.12
CA ILE A 898 16.94 25.89 21.82
C ILE A 898 16.42 25.84 23.26
N GLY A 899 16.08 24.66 23.78
CA GLY A 899 15.67 24.52 25.19
C GLY A 899 14.26 25.03 25.50
N ILE A 900 13.35 25.15 24.53
CA ILE A 900 11.98 25.61 24.80
C ILE A 900 11.16 24.50 25.48
N ARG A 901 10.55 24.84 26.63
CA ARG A 901 9.59 23.97 27.34
C ARG A 901 8.18 24.15 26.77
N ALA A 902 7.40 23.07 26.73
CA ALA A 902 6.01 23.15 26.29
C ALA A 902 5.16 24.02 27.23
N LYS A 903 4.32 24.89 26.65
CA LYS A 903 3.26 25.63 27.37
C LYS A 903 1.90 24.98 27.11
N PRO A 904 0.98 24.96 28.10
CA PRO A 904 -0.40 24.60 27.86
C PRO A 904 -1.06 25.50 26.80
N PRO A 905 -2.12 25.02 26.10
CA PRO A 905 -2.86 25.84 25.16
C PRO A 905 -3.41 27.12 25.80
N ILE A 906 -3.23 28.24 25.10
CA ILE A 906 -3.64 29.59 25.51
C ILE A 906 -5.10 29.81 25.11
N CYS A 907 -5.89 30.31 26.06
CA CYS A 907 -7.27 30.75 25.84
C CYS A 907 -7.36 32.28 25.70
N PRO A 908 -8.45 32.81 25.12
CA PRO A 908 -8.64 34.27 25.01
C PRO A 908 -8.49 35.05 26.32
N ARG A 909 -8.89 34.44 27.45
CA ARG A 909 -8.80 35.06 28.79
C ARG A 909 -7.35 35.32 29.22
N ASP A 910 -6.43 34.45 28.85
CA ASP A 910 -5.00 34.57 29.18
C ASP A 910 -4.35 35.76 28.43
N LEU A 911 -5.00 36.21 27.35
CA LEU A 911 -4.62 37.40 26.57
C LEU A 911 -5.38 38.66 26.99
N GLY A 912 -6.21 38.60 28.03
CA GLY A 912 -7.04 39.73 28.48
C GLY A 912 -8.26 40.02 27.59
N ILE A 913 -8.63 39.11 26.67
CA ILE A 913 -9.77 39.26 25.77
C ILE A 913 -11.06 38.93 26.53
N THR A 914 -11.76 39.96 27.02
CA THR A 914 -12.93 39.80 27.92
C THR A 914 -14.23 40.38 27.38
N LYS A 915 -14.20 41.46 26.57
CA LYS A 915 -15.38 42.11 25.96
C LYS A 915 -15.04 42.79 24.62
N ASP A 916 -15.12 42.05 23.52
CA ASP A 916 -15.04 42.58 22.16
C ASP A 916 -16.43 42.69 21.52
N LYS A 917 -16.59 43.72 20.68
CA LYS A 917 -17.83 44.01 19.93
C LYS A 917 -17.93 43.23 18.61
N PHE A 918 -16.92 42.45 18.25
CA PHE A 918 -16.79 41.79 16.94
C PHE A 918 -16.61 40.28 17.05
N GLY A 919 -17.11 39.56 16.05
CA GLY A 919 -16.92 38.11 15.91
C GLY A 919 -15.47 37.71 15.57
N GLY A 920 -15.17 36.43 15.72
CA GLY A 920 -13.96 35.80 15.18
C GLY A 920 -14.08 35.46 13.70
N LEU A 921 -12.96 35.44 12.99
CA LEU A 921 -12.89 35.08 11.57
C LEU A 921 -12.16 33.74 11.41
N ILE A 922 -12.81 32.75 10.81
CA ILE A 922 -12.25 31.44 10.51
C ILE A 922 -12.16 31.31 8.99
N VAL A 923 -10.97 31.04 8.43
CA VAL A 923 -10.74 30.91 6.99
C VAL A 923 -10.15 29.54 6.65
N VAL A 924 -10.82 28.80 5.77
CA VAL A 924 -10.43 27.44 5.36
C VAL A 924 -10.32 27.34 3.83
N GLY A 925 -9.09 27.39 3.31
CA GLY A 925 -8.84 27.35 1.86
C GLY A 925 -8.61 25.96 1.26
N SER A 926 -8.17 24.98 2.07
CA SER A 926 -7.72 23.67 1.58
C SER A 926 -8.86 22.69 1.31
N TYR A 927 -8.71 21.88 0.25
CA TYR A 927 -9.51 20.69 -0.05
C TYR A 927 -8.67 19.42 0.16
N VAL A 928 -8.78 18.82 1.34
CA VAL A 928 -8.24 17.48 1.64
C VAL A 928 -9.23 16.73 2.52
N PRO A 929 -9.37 15.39 2.40
CA PRO A 929 -10.39 14.63 3.12
C PRO A 929 -10.45 14.90 4.63
N LYS A 930 -9.28 15.03 5.28
CA LYS A 930 -9.18 15.37 6.70
C LYS A 930 -9.73 16.76 7.04
N THR A 931 -9.42 17.77 6.23
CA THR A 931 -9.93 19.14 6.42
C THR A 931 -11.43 19.20 6.17
N THR A 932 -11.94 18.45 5.18
CA THR A 932 -13.39 18.34 4.93
C THR A 932 -14.11 17.77 6.15
N LYS A 933 -13.63 16.64 6.70
CA LYS A 933 -14.20 16.06 7.93
C LYS A 933 -14.18 17.04 9.12
N GLN A 934 -13.07 17.74 9.34
CA GLN A 934 -12.95 18.74 10.41
C GLN A 934 -13.93 19.92 10.26
N VAL A 935 -14.20 20.33 9.02
CA VAL A 935 -15.17 21.41 8.74
C VAL A 935 -16.60 20.93 8.86
N GLU A 936 -16.91 19.71 8.42
CA GLU A 936 -18.21 19.08 8.61
C GLU A 936 -18.54 18.94 10.10
N GLU A 937 -17.58 18.52 10.91
CA GLU A 937 -17.72 18.43 12.37
C GLU A 937 -17.93 19.81 13.00
N LEU A 938 -17.14 20.82 12.60
CA LEU A 938 -17.33 22.21 13.05
C LEU A 938 -18.75 22.72 12.73
N LYS A 939 -19.25 22.44 11.52
CA LYS A 939 -20.62 22.82 11.12
C LYS A 939 -21.67 22.05 11.91
N GLY A 940 -21.46 20.76 12.16
CA GLY A 940 -22.34 19.93 12.96
C GLY A 940 -22.48 20.44 14.39
N GLN A 941 -21.37 20.77 15.04
CA GLN A 941 -21.35 21.21 16.44
C GLN A 941 -21.73 22.68 16.64
N LEU A 942 -21.19 23.59 15.81
CA LEU A 942 -21.25 25.04 16.01
C LEU A 942 -22.00 25.78 14.89
N GLY A 943 -22.58 25.10 13.91
CA GLY A 943 -23.24 25.74 12.76
C GLY A 943 -24.39 26.69 13.13
N HIS A 944 -25.05 26.47 14.27
CA HIS A 944 -26.09 27.37 14.79
C HIS A 944 -25.52 28.69 15.35
N ALA A 945 -24.30 28.67 15.89
CA ALA A 945 -23.60 29.82 16.46
C ALA A 945 -22.72 30.55 15.43
N LEU A 946 -22.33 29.89 14.33
CA LEU A 946 -21.44 30.41 13.30
C LEU A 946 -22.21 30.93 12.08
N ARG A 947 -21.66 31.94 11.39
CA ARG A 947 -22.07 32.27 10.02
C ARG A 947 -21.14 31.54 9.05
N CYS A 948 -21.66 30.56 8.32
CA CYS A 948 -20.90 29.89 7.26
C CYS A 948 -21.10 30.60 5.91
N ILE A 949 -20.00 30.92 5.24
CA ILE A 949 -19.98 31.52 3.90
C ILE A 949 -19.08 30.64 3.02
N GLU A 950 -19.64 30.12 1.94
CA GLU A 950 -18.91 29.33 0.95
C GLU A 950 -18.43 30.24 -0.19
N VAL A 951 -17.19 30.05 -0.63
CA VAL A 951 -16.56 30.73 -1.76
C VAL A 951 -16.47 29.76 -2.92
N SER A 952 -17.13 30.07 -4.04
CA SER A 952 -17.14 29.20 -5.21
C SER A 952 -15.77 29.13 -5.89
N VAL A 953 -15.10 27.97 -5.86
CA VAL A 953 -13.80 27.77 -6.53
C VAL A 953 -13.93 27.96 -8.04
N ASP A 954 -15.02 27.47 -8.62
CA ASP A 954 -15.30 27.56 -10.05
C ASP A 954 -15.37 29.02 -10.54
N LYS A 955 -16.08 29.90 -9.83
CA LYS A 955 -16.13 31.34 -10.16
C LYS A 955 -14.78 32.04 -10.01
N ILE A 956 -14.03 31.75 -8.94
CA ILE A 956 -12.74 32.44 -8.68
C ILE A 956 -11.57 31.91 -9.52
N SER A 957 -11.68 30.70 -10.09
CA SER A 957 -10.55 30.02 -10.77
C SER A 957 -10.69 29.87 -12.29
N MET A 958 -11.90 29.88 -12.89
CA MET A 958 -12.06 29.37 -14.27
C MET A 958 -13.05 30.10 -15.21
N LYS A 959 -13.74 31.18 -14.82
CA LYS A 959 -14.86 31.73 -15.65
C LYS A 959 -14.65 33.11 -16.28
N SER A 960 -14.28 34.13 -15.52
CA SER A 960 -13.87 35.46 -16.04
C SER A 960 -13.34 36.34 -14.89
N THR A 961 -12.65 37.43 -15.20
CA THR A 961 -12.20 38.40 -14.18
C THR A 961 -13.38 39.11 -13.49
N GLU A 962 -14.50 39.26 -14.19
CA GLU A 962 -15.72 39.92 -13.69
C GLU A 962 -16.43 39.07 -12.63
N GLU A 963 -16.65 37.78 -12.89
CA GLU A 963 -17.27 36.87 -11.92
C GLU A 963 -16.42 36.69 -10.66
N ARG A 964 -15.09 36.69 -10.82
CA ARG A 964 -14.15 36.65 -9.70
C ARG A 964 -14.32 37.87 -8.79
N GLU A 965 -14.43 39.07 -9.37
CA GLU A 965 -14.57 40.32 -8.62
C GLU A 965 -15.94 40.43 -7.94
N GLU A 966 -17.00 39.95 -8.58
CA GLU A 966 -18.35 39.89 -8.01
C GLU A 966 -18.40 38.96 -6.79
N GLU A 967 -17.86 37.75 -6.91
CA GLU A 967 -17.81 36.78 -5.81
C GLU A 967 -16.98 37.32 -4.63
N ILE A 968 -15.79 37.90 -4.89
CA ILE A 968 -14.94 38.50 -3.86
C ILE A 968 -15.68 39.61 -3.11
N SER A 969 -16.36 40.51 -3.84
CA SER A 969 -17.11 41.63 -3.25
C SER A 969 -18.25 41.11 -2.38
N HIS A 970 -19.09 40.23 -2.94
CA HIS A 970 -20.23 39.64 -2.24
C HIS A 970 -19.85 38.95 -0.93
N VAL A 971 -18.82 38.09 -0.96
CA VAL A 971 -18.36 37.35 0.23
C VAL A 971 -17.80 38.31 1.29
N SER A 972 -17.01 39.31 0.88
CA SER A 972 -16.39 40.28 1.80
C SER A 972 -17.41 41.16 2.53
N GLU A 973 -18.51 41.55 1.87
CA GLU A 973 -19.60 42.33 2.46
C GLU A 973 -20.36 41.53 3.52
N ILE A 974 -20.73 40.28 3.21
CA ILE A 974 -21.42 39.39 4.15
C ILE A 974 -20.54 39.09 5.37
N ALA A 975 -19.25 38.84 5.15
CA ALA A 975 -18.30 38.60 6.24
C ALA A 975 -18.16 39.84 7.14
N THR A 976 -18.03 41.03 6.54
CA THR A 976 -17.96 42.31 7.28
C THR A 976 -19.22 42.53 8.13
N ALA A 977 -20.41 42.35 7.55
CA ALA A 977 -21.67 42.52 8.27
C ALA A 977 -21.81 41.54 9.45
N SER A 978 -21.40 40.28 9.26
CA SER A 978 -21.50 39.23 10.27
C SER A 978 -20.56 39.47 11.45
N LEU A 979 -19.31 39.86 11.16
CA LEU A 979 -18.34 40.21 12.20
C LEU A 979 -18.79 41.43 13.02
N LYS A 980 -19.36 42.46 12.38
CA LYS A 980 -19.96 43.64 13.05
C LYS A 980 -21.16 43.29 13.93
N ALA A 981 -21.89 42.23 13.60
CA ALA A 981 -23.00 41.71 14.40
C ALA A 981 -22.55 40.80 15.57
N ASN A 982 -21.26 40.78 15.90
CA ASN A 982 -20.67 39.91 16.91
C ASN A 982 -20.90 38.41 16.65
N LYS A 983 -20.93 38.01 15.38
CA LYS A 983 -21.10 36.62 14.97
C LYS A 983 -19.79 36.07 14.39
N ASP A 984 -19.27 35.01 15.01
CA ASP A 984 -18.11 34.29 14.51
C ASP A 984 -18.43 33.72 13.10
N THR A 985 -17.53 33.98 12.15
CA THR A 985 -17.78 33.79 10.71
C THR A 985 -16.76 32.82 10.12
N LEU A 986 -17.26 31.75 9.52
CA LEU A 986 -16.50 30.72 8.82
C LEU A 986 -16.57 30.96 7.31
N LEU A 987 -15.43 31.26 6.70
CA LEU A 987 -15.24 31.42 5.28
C LEU A 987 -14.51 30.18 4.72
N MET A 988 -15.11 29.48 3.76
CA MET A 988 -14.53 28.27 3.19
C MET A 988 -14.68 28.18 1.69
N THR A 989 -13.72 27.53 1.02
CA THR A 989 -13.83 27.21 -0.41
C THR A 989 -14.79 26.04 -0.66
N SER A 990 -15.41 26.01 -1.85
CA SER A 990 -16.28 24.91 -2.29
C SER A 990 -15.54 23.56 -2.30
N ARG A 991 -16.25 22.48 -1.98
CA ARG A 991 -15.68 21.15 -1.68
C ARG A 991 -15.64 20.19 -2.88
N GLN A 992 -15.40 20.68 -4.08
CA GLN A 992 -15.14 19.83 -5.25
C GLN A 992 -13.64 19.89 -5.58
N LEU A 993 -12.99 18.72 -5.72
CA LEU A 993 -11.58 18.67 -6.13
C LEU A 993 -11.45 19.13 -7.58
N ILE A 994 -10.58 20.11 -7.82
CA ILE A 994 -10.20 20.52 -9.17
C ILE A 994 -8.67 20.42 -9.26
N THR A 995 -8.19 19.44 -10.02
CA THR A 995 -6.75 19.21 -10.27
C THR A 995 -6.40 19.49 -11.72
N GLY A 996 -5.23 20.08 -11.94
CA GLY A 996 -4.68 20.26 -13.29
C GLY A 996 -4.21 18.95 -13.91
N LYS A 997 -3.91 18.98 -15.22
CA LYS A 997 -3.31 17.85 -15.96
C LYS A 997 -1.82 17.70 -15.66
N SER A 998 -1.19 18.73 -15.10
CA SER A 998 0.21 18.74 -14.65
C SER A 998 0.37 19.29 -13.21
N PRO A 999 1.52 19.05 -12.56
CA PRO A 999 1.87 19.68 -11.28
C PRO A 999 1.83 21.20 -11.33
N GLU A 1000 2.30 21.80 -12.43
CA GLU A 1000 2.35 23.25 -12.63
C GLU A 1000 0.94 23.85 -12.73
N GLU A 1001 0.04 23.20 -13.49
CA GLU A 1001 -1.36 23.61 -13.59
C GLU A 1001 -2.07 23.53 -12.23
N SER A 1002 -1.76 22.48 -11.44
CA SER A 1002 -2.32 22.31 -10.10
C SER A 1002 -1.82 23.40 -9.13
N LEU A 1003 -0.56 23.81 -9.23
CA LEU A 1003 -0.01 24.94 -8.48
C LEU A 1003 -0.67 26.28 -8.88
N GLU A 1004 -0.96 26.48 -10.17
CA GLU A 1004 -1.62 27.70 -10.66
C GLU A 1004 -3.05 27.84 -10.13
N ILE A 1005 -3.82 26.74 -10.10
CA ILE A 1005 -5.18 26.72 -9.51
C ILE A 1005 -5.12 27.10 -8.03
N ASN A 1006 -4.20 26.48 -7.27
CA ASN A 1006 -4.00 26.78 -5.85
C ASN A 1006 -3.66 28.27 -5.62
N TYR A 1007 -2.82 28.84 -6.50
CA TYR A 1007 -2.49 30.27 -6.45
C TYR A 1007 -3.72 31.18 -6.71
N LYS A 1008 -4.55 30.86 -7.70
CA LYS A 1008 -5.78 31.62 -8.00
C LYS A 1008 -6.78 31.59 -6.85
N VAL A 1009 -6.92 30.44 -6.18
CA VAL A 1009 -7.78 30.31 -5.00
C VAL A 1009 -7.22 31.08 -3.81
N SER A 1010 -5.93 30.93 -3.50
CA SER A 1010 -5.29 31.62 -2.37
C SER A 1010 -5.34 33.14 -2.50
N SER A 1011 -5.05 33.66 -3.69
CA SER A 1011 -5.14 35.11 -3.99
C SER A 1011 -6.57 35.66 -3.80
N ALA A 1012 -7.61 34.92 -4.18
CA ALA A 1012 -8.98 35.36 -3.96
C ALA A 1012 -9.33 35.44 -2.47
N LEU A 1013 -8.89 34.45 -1.67
CA LEU A 1013 -9.08 34.48 -0.21
C LEU A 1013 -8.36 35.65 0.44
N VAL A 1014 -7.14 35.98 -0.04
CA VAL A 1014 -6.39 37.17 0.37
C VAL A 1014 -7.19 38.43 0.09
N ASP A 1015 -7.71 38.59 -1.12
CA ASP A 1015 -8.47 39.79 -1.51
C ASP A 1015 -9.77 39.93 -0.71
N ILE A 1016 -10.47 38.83 -0.44
CA ILE A 1016 -11.66 38.83 0.42
C ILE A 1016 -11.30 39.32 1.83
N VAL A 1017 -10.27 38.74 2.46
CA VAL A 1017 -9.86 39.14 3.82
C VAL A 1017 -9.35 40.59 3.83
N ARG A 1018 -8.64 41.04 2.80
CA ARG A 1018 -8.20 42.43 2.63
C ARG A 1018 -9.38 43.41 2.50
N ARG A 1019 -10.54 42.98 1.99
CA ARG A 1019 -11.75 43.82 1.87
C ARG A 1019 -12.63 43.82 3.11
N ILE A 1020 -12.47 42.85 4.02
CA ILE A 1020 -13.23 42.83 5.28
C ILE A 1020 -12.92 44.09 6.10
N ASN A 1021 -13.91 44.96 6.29
CA ASN A 1021 -13.76 46.23 7.00
C ASN A 1021 -14.36 46.17 8.43
N ALA A 1022 -13.91 45.17 9.19
CA ALA A 1022 -14.21 44.95 10.59
C ALA A 1022 -13.00 44.28 11.25
N ARG A 1023 -12.57 44.74 12.43
CA ARG A 1023 -11.45 44.13 13.17
C ARG A 1023 -11.94 42.86 13.89
N PRO A 1024 -11.52 41.65 13.48
CA PRO A 1024 -11.97 40.42 14.12
C PRO A 1024 -11.38 40.30 15.54
N ARG A 1025 -12.08 39.59 16.42
CA ARG A 1025 -11.58 39.25 17.78
C ARG A 1025 -10.33 38.36 17.73
N TYR A 1026 -10.35 37.39 16.83
CA TYR A 1026 -9.24 36.52 16.49
C TYR A 1026 -9.40 36.11 15.03
N ILE A 1027 -8.31 35.66 14.42
CA ILE A 1027 -8.32 35.11 13.06
C ILE A 1027 -7.75 33.70 13.14
N LEU A 1028 -8.47 32.71 12.65
CA LEU A 1028 -8.01 31.33 12.49
C LEU A 1028 -7.90 31.01 11.01
N ALA A 1029 -6.69 30.76 10.53
CA ALA A 1029 -6.46 30.34 9.16
C ALA A 1029 -6.05 28.86 9.13
N LYS A 1030 -6.75 28.04 8.34
CA LYS A 1030 -6.47 26.61 8.20
C LYS A 1030 -5.81 26.25 6.86
N GLY A 1031 -4.69 25.53 6.98
CA GLY A 1031 -3.85 25.06 5.87
C GLY A 1031 -2.63 25.95 5.67
N GLY A 1032 -1.46 25.35 5.45
CA GLY A 1032 -0.18 26.07 5.41
C GLY A 1032 -0.17 27.26 4.42
N ILE A 1033 -0.49 27.04 3.15
CA ILE A 1033 -0.51 28.12 2.14
C ILE A 1033 -1.50 29.21 2.53
N THR A 1034 -2.74 28.84 2.90
CA THR A 1034 -3.78 29.77 3.34
C THR A 1034 -3.30 30.64 4.49
N SER A 1035 -2.71 30.03 5.52
CA SER A 1035 -2.26 30.76 6.72
C SER A 1035 -1.09 31.70 6.43
N SER A 1036 -0.24 31.38 5.45
CA SER A 1036 0.89 32.25 5.10
C SER A 1036 0.41 33.44 4.30
N ASP A 1037 -0.38 33.19 3.26
CA ASP A 1037 -0.87 34.22 2.36
C ASP A 1037 -1.79 35.21 3.10
N LEU A 1038 -2.61 34.74 4.04
CA LEU A 1038 -3.42 35.65 4.85
C LEU A 1038 -2.56 36.51 5.79
N ALA A 1039 -1.57 35.95 6.47
CA ALA A 1039 -0.70 36.72 7.36
C ALA A 1039 0.12 37.78 6.59
N THR A 1040 0.75 37.36 5.48
CA THR A 1040 1.72 38.17 4.73
C THR A 1040 1.07 39.13 3.74
N LYS A 1041 0.01 38.71 3.04
CA LYS A 1041 -0.59 39.48 1.94
C LYS A 1041 -1.91 40.15 2.34
N ALA A 1042 -2.74 39.50 3.16
CA ALA A 1042 -4.05 40.07 3.53
C ALA A 1042 -3.97 40.97 4.78
N LEU A 1043 -3.16 40.56 5.76
CA LEU A 1043 -2.92 41.29 7.01
C LEU A 1043 -1.62 42.10 6.98
N GLU A 1044 -0.80 41.92 5.94
CA GLU A 1044 0.42 42.70 5.70
C GLU A 1044 1.41 42.68 6.87
N ALA A 1045 1.42 41.58 7.64
CA ALA A 1045 2.35 41.40 8.75
C ALA A 1045 3.77 41.21 8.21
N GLN A 1046 4.70 42.06 8.66
CA GLN A 1046 6.14 41.96 8.38
C GLN A 1046 6.85 41.16 9.48
N CYS A 1047 6.33 41.22 10.70
CA CYS A 1047 6.78 40.46 11.84
C CYS A 1047 5.57 39.96 12.66
N ALA A 1048 5.71 38.78 13.25
CA ALA A 1048 4.79 38.26 14.24
C ALA A 1048 5.56 37.60 15.38
N ARG A 1049 5.00 37.63 16.59
CA ARG A 1049 5.56 36.90 17.74
C ARG A 1049 4.72 35.66 18.00
N VAL A 1050 5.36 34.51 18.07
CA VAL A 1050 4.70 33.26 18.51
C VAL A 1050 4.54 33.34 20.01
N ILE A 1051 3.32 33.43 20.53
CA ILE A 1051 3.07 33.59 21.97
C ILE A 1051 2.76 32.25 22.66
N GLY A 1052 2.40 31.24 21.88
CA GLY A 1052 2.15 29.87 22.36
C GLY A 1052 1.34 29.08 21.35
N GLN A 1053 0.43 28.25 21.84
CA GLN A 1053 -0.41 27.37 21.03
C GLN A 1053 -1.89 27.58 21.39
N ALA A 1054 -2.80 27.49 20.42
CA ALA A 1054 -4.25 27.46 20.66
C ALA A 1054 -4.78 26.04 20.96
N LEU A 1055 -4.03 25.03 20.51
CA LEU A 1055 -4.17 23.60 20.77
C LEU A 1055 -2.77 22.99 20.55
N ALA A 1056 -2.47 21.84 21.15
CA ALA A 1056 -1.19 21.17 20.91
C ALA A 1056 -0.89 21.03 19.40
N GLY A 1057 0.22 21.61 18.94
CA GLY A 1057 0.59 21.64 17.52
C GLY A 1057 -0.19 22.64 16.64
N VAL A 1058 -0.95 23.57 17.23
CA VAL A 1058 -1.64 24.68 16.54
C VAL A 1058 -1.08 26.00 17.06
N PRO A 1059 -0.11 26.62 16.35
CA PRO A 1059 0.55 27.82 16.83
C PRO A 1059 -0.35 29.06 16.88
N LEU A 1060 -0.05 29.92 17.86
CA LEU A 1060 -0.73 31.18 18.10
C LEU A 1060 0.26 32.34 17.97
N TRP A 1061 -0.01 33.21 17.01
CA TRP A 1061 0.80 34.39 16.72
C TRP A 1061 0.11 35.65 17.23
N GLN A 1062 0.92 36.63 17.62
CA GLN A 1062 0.52 38.00 17.82
C GLN A 1062 1.13 38.84 16.71
N LEU A 1063 0.27 39.46 15.88
CA LEU A 1063 0.71 40.25 14.73
C LEU A 1063 1.35 41.57 15.18
N GLY A 1064 2.41 41.97 14.46
CA GLY A 1064 3.16 43.20 14.73
C GLY A 1064 2.36 44.49 14.53
N PRO A 1065 2.89 45.63 15.03
CA PRO A 1065 2.25 46.95 14.95
C PRO A 1065 2.03 47.44 13.51
N GLU A 1066 2.79 46.92 12.55
CA GLU A 1066 2.70 47.25 11.12
C GLU A 1066 1.54 46.56 10.39
N SER A 1067 0.97 45.50 10.98
CA SER A 1067 -0.11 44.73 10.36
C SER A 1067 -1.43 45.51 10.30
N ARG A 1068 -2.34 45.11 9.41
CA ARG A 1068 -3.68 45.71 9.26
C ARG A 1068 -4.55 45.62 10.53
N HIS A 1069 -4.27 44.64 11.38
CA HIS A 1069 -4.96 44.44 12.66
C HIS A 1069 -3.96 44.18 13.79
N PRO A 1070 -3.25 45.23 14.26
CA PRO A 1070 -2.19 45.08 15.26
C PRO A 1070 -2.67 44.37 16.52
N GLY A 1071 -1.85 43.43 17.02
CA GLY A 1071 -2.11 42.70 18.25
C GLY A 1071 -3.29 41.71 18.21
N VAL A 1072 -3.96 41.54 17.06
CA VAL A 1072 -5.01 40.52 16.93
C VAL A 1072 -4.36 39.13 16.98
N PRO A 1073 -4.89 38.21 17.81
CA PRO A 1073 -4.42 36.84 17.84
C PRO A 1073 -4.68 36.14 16.50
N TYR A 1074 -3.61 35.59 15.93
CA TYR A 1074 -3.62 34.88 14.65
C TYR A 1074 -3.29 33.40 14.88
N ILE A 1075 -4.30 32.54 14.75
CA ILE A 1075 -4.19 31.09 14.94
C ILE A 1075 -3.85 30.47 13.60
N VAL A 1076 -2.66 29.88 13.50
CA VAL A 1076 -2.23 29.15 12.32
C VAL A 1076 -2.58 27.69 12.53
N PHE A 1077 -3.64 27.21 11.88
CA PHE A 1077 -4.11 25.84 12.01
C PHE A 1077 -3.52 24.95 10.91
N PRO A 1078 -2.58 24.04 11.22
CA PRO A 1078 -1.94 23.21 10.20
C PRO A 1078 -2.92 22.23 9.53
N GLY A 1079 -2.66 21.89 8.27
CA GLY A 1079 -3.55 21.00 7.51
C GLY A 1079 -3.61 19.58 8.07
N ASN A 1080 -2.54 19.14 8.74
CA ASN A 1080 -2.30 17.74 9.10
C ASN A 1080 -2.29 17.48 10.61
N VAL A 1081 -2.75 18.43 11.44
CA VAL A 1081 -2.80 18.36 12.91
C VAL A 1081 -4.24 18.19 13.41
N GLY A 1082 -4.36 17.50 14.55
CA GLY A 1082 -5.62 17.23 15.25
C GLY A 1082 -6.41 16.09 14.65
N ASP A 1083 -7.38 15.57 15.40
CA ASP A 1083 -8.39 14.64 14.90
C ASP A 1083 -9.52 15.39 14.17
N HIS A 1084 -10.64 14.72 13.87
CA HIS A 1084 -11.78 15.35 13.19
C HIS A 1084 -12.50 16.41 14.07
N THR A 1085 -12.31 16.41 15.38
CA THR A 1085 -12.94 17.35 16.33
C THR A 1085 -12.09 18.59 16.64
N ALA A 1086 -10.77 18.50 16.44
CA ALA A 1086 -9.81 19.54 16.84
C ALA A 1086 -10.14 20.97 16.34
N LEU A 1087 -10.63 21.13 15.11
CA LEU A 1087 -11.02 22.45 14.60
C LEU A 1087 -12.24 23.00 15.36
N ALA A 1088 -13.23 22.15 15.63
CA ALA A 1088 -14.41 22.51 16.41
C ALA A 1088 -14.02 22.88 17.85
N GLU A 1089 -13.08 22.15 18.45
CA GLU A 1089 -12.57 22.43 19.79
C GLU A 1089 -11.89 23.80 19.89
N VAL A 1090 -10.97 24.12 18.97
CA VAL A 1090 -10.32 25.45 18.95
C VAL A 1090 -11.36 26.55 18.77
N VAL A 1091 -12.27 26.43 17.80
CA VAL A 1091 -13.30 27.45 17.59
C VAL A 1091 -14.21 27.57 18.80
N LYS A 1092 -14.59 26.47 19.46
CA LYS A 1092 -15.40 26.47 20.69
C LYS A 1092 -14.70 27.17 21.85
N ASN A 1093 -13.41 26.91 22.05
CA ASN A 1093 -12.62 27.50 23.13
C ASN A 1093 -12.33 29.00 22.91
N TRP A 1094 -12.33 29.43 21.65
CA TRP A 1094 -12.12 30.81 21.24
C TRP A 1094 -13.42 31.60 20.97
N ALA A 1095 -14.56 30.90 20.90
CA ALA A 1095 -15.90 31.47 20.84
C ALA A 1095 -16.32 32.05 22.20
N TYR A 1096 -17.25 33.01 22.17
CA TYR A 1096 -17.85 33.52 23.42
C TYR A 1096 -18.58 32.38 24.15
N PRO A 1097 -18.37 32.21 25.47
CA PRO A 1097 -19.19 31.27 26.22
C PRO A 1097 -20.65 31.75 26.13
N PRO A 1098 -21.61 30.89 25.73
CA PRO A 1098 -23.01 31.18 26.01
C PRO A 1098 -23.14 31.39 27.52
N ARG A 1099 -24.05 32.27 27.98
CA ARG A 1099 -24.38 32.37 29.41
C ARG A 1099 -24.71 30.95 29.90
N SER A 1100 -23.78 30.32 30.61
CA SER A 1100 -23.96 28.96 31.11
C SER A 1100 -25.14 28.98 32.06
N SER A 1101 -26.18 28.21 31.75
CA SER A 1101 -27.20 27.94 32.76
C SER A 1101 -26.54 27.19 33.91
N THR A 1102 -27.00 27.43 35.13
CA THR A 1102 -26.52 26.77 36.36
C THR A 1102 -26.41 25.24 36.20
N LYS A 1103 -27.27 24.67 35.36
CA LYS A 1103 -27.31 23.24 35.02
C LYS A 1103 -26.06 22.73 34.29
N ILE A 1104 -25.46 23.52 33.40
CA ILE A 1104 -24.25 23.13 32.65
C ILE A 1104 -23.00 23.24 33.52
N ILE A 1105 -22.97 24.20 34.45
CA ILE A 1105 -21.89 24.37 35.42
C ILE A 1105 -21.84 23.16 36.38
N LEU A 1106 -23.00 22.70 36.86
CA LEU A 1106 -23.13 21.51 37.71
C LEU A 1106 -22.68 20.23 36.98
N LEU A 1107 -23.07 20.05 35.72
CA LEU A 1107 -22.69 18.89 34.89
C LEU A 1107 -21.19 18.83 34.54
N ASN A 1108 -20.50 19.97 34.51
CA ASN A 1108 -19.05 20.02 34.28
C ASN A 1108 -18.26 19.78 35.59
N ALA A 1109 -18.82 20.16 36.74
CA ALA A 1109 -18.25 19.85 38.05
C ALA A 1109 -18.30 18.34 38.34
N GLU A 1110 -19.39 17.65 38.00
CA GLU A 1110 -19.50 16.18 38.08
C GLU A 1110 -18.48 15.43 37.19
N LYS A 1111 -17.87 16.11 36.21
CA LYS A 1111 -16.90 15.54 35.26
C LYS A 1111 -15.45 15.95 35.53
N GLY A 1112 -15.16 16.56 36.68
CA GLY A 1112 -13.79 16.88 37.10
C GLY A 1112 -13.18 18.14 36.46
N GLY A 1113 -14.00 19.11 36.03
CA GLY A 1113 -13.52 20.41 35.54
C GLY A 1113 -13.40 21.48 36.65
N TYR A 1114 -12.32 22.28 36.61
CA TYR A 1114 -11.96 23.41 37.50
C TYR A 1114 -13.15 24.11 38.22
N ALA A 1115 -13.11 24.15 39.55
CA ALA A 1115 -14.02 24.90 40.40
C ALA A 1115 -13.30 26.08 41.09
N VAL A 1116 -13.37 27.27 40.50
CA VAL A 1116 -13.15 28.53 41.22
C VAL A 1116 -14.37 29.40 40.97
N GLY A 1117 -15.26 29.51 41.96
CA GLY A 1117 -16.49 30.29 41.85
C GLY A 1117 -17.31 30.31 43.13
N ALA A 1118 -18.17 31.32 43.27
CA ALA A 1118 -19.18 31.37 44.33
C ALA A 1118 -20.40 30.52 43.91
N PHE A 1119 -20.79 29.55 44.73
CA PHE A 1119 -21.86 28.61 44.44
C PHE A 1119 -23.11 28.94 45.25
N ASN A 1120 -24.23 29.16 44.57
CA ASN A 1120 -25.54 29.21 45.23
C ASN A 1120 -26.05 27.78 45.43
N VAL A 1121 -26.16 27.38 46.69
CA VAL A 1121 -26.59 26.03 47.10
C VAL A 1121 -27.97 26.11 47.76
N TYR A 1122 -28.84 25.18 47.39
CA TYR A 1122 -30.27 25.20 47.76
C TYR A 1122 -30.66 24.01 48.65
N ASN A 1123 -29.75 23.06 48.90
CA ASN A 1123 -29.93 21.90 49.77
C ASN A 1123 -28.56 21.38 50.27
N LEU A 1124 -28.59 20.53 51.30
CA LEU A 1124 -27.41 19.96 51.96
C LEU A 1124 -26.57 19.04 51.03
N GLU A 1125 -27.22 18.26 50.16
CA GLU A 1125 -26.50 17.42 49.19
C GLU A 1125 -25.65 18.26 48.22
N GLY A 1126 -26.14 19.43 47.81
CA GLY A 1126 -25.37 20.35 46.97
C GLY A 1126 -24.18 20.99 47.71
N VAL A 1127 -24.29 21.18 49.02
CA VAL A 1127 -23.18 21.66 49.87
C VAL A 1127 -22.09 20.60 49.96
N GLU A 1128 -22.46 19.34 50.28
CA GLU A 1128 -21.51 18.23 50.39
C GLU A 1128 -20.77 17.94 49.08
N ALA A 1129 -21.47 18.00 47.94
CA ALA A 1129 -20.86 17.79 46.63
C ALA A 1129 -19.78 18.84 46.30
N VAL A 1130 -20.03 20.11 46.63
CA VAL A 1130 -19.07 21.20 46.39
C VAL A 1130 -17.88 21.12 47.35
N ILE A 1131 -18.11 20.75 48.61
CA ILE A 1131 -17.03 20.54 49.60
C ILE A 1131 -16.13 19.38 49.16
N SER A 1132 -16.72 18.24 48.79
CA SER A 1132 -15.95 17.06 48.37
C SER A 1132 -15.10 17.34 47.12
N ALA A 1133 -15.63 18.09 46.14
CA ALA A 1133 -14.88 18.49 44.97
C ALA A 1133 -13.74 19.50 45.28
N ALA A 1134 -13.97 20.43 46.22
CA ALA A 1134 -12.97 21.41 46.65
C ALA A 1134 -11.81 20.76 47.43
N GLU A 1135 -12.11 19.75 48.25
CA GLU A 1135 -11.10 18.99 49.03
C GLU A 1135 -10.20 18.13 48.13
N VAL A 1136 -10.77 17.47 47.12
CA VAL A 1136 -9.99 16.66 46.15
C VAL A 1136 -8.98 17.51 45.39
N GLU A 1137 -9.32 18.76 45.09
CA GLU A 1137 -8.50 19.66 44.28
C GLU A 1137 -7.68 20.67 45.11
N SER A 1138 -7.75 20.60 46.44
CA SER A 1138 -7.07 21.56 47.35
C SER A 1138 -7.31 23.04 47.00
N SER A 1139 -8.56 23.39 46.62
CA SER A 1139 -8.94 24.72 46.13
C SER A 1139 -10.03 25.37 47.00
N PRO A 1140 -10.00 26.70 47.27
CA PRO A 1140 -11.04 27.36 48.04
C PRO A 1140 -12.34 27.55 47.24
N ALA A 1141 -13.48 27.26 47.87
CA ALA A 1141 -14.82 27.51 47.33
C ALA A 1141 -15.61 28.48 48.24
N ILE A 1142 -16.44 29.35 47.65
CA ILE A 1142 -17.34 30.24 48.39
C ILE A 1142 -18.76 29.71 48.22
N LEU A 1143 -19.43 29.33 49.31
CA LEU A 1143 -20.81 28.88 49.29
C LEU A 1143 -21.74 30.01 49.72
N GLN A 1144 -22.82 30.22 48.96
CA GLN A 1144 -23.91 31.12 49.33
C GLN A 1144 -25.19 30.30 49.45
N GLU A 1145 -25.67 30.13 50.67
CA GLU A 1145 -26.87 29.35 50.97
C GLU A 1145 -28.11 30.19 50.66
N VAL A 1146 -28.96 29.74 49.73
CA VAL A 1146 -30.20 30.43 49.38
C VAL A 1146 -31.35 29.82 50.19
N GLN A 1147 -31.59 30.34 51.38
CA GLN A 1147 -32.67 29.87 52.26
C GLN A 1147 -34.06 30.13 51.64
N THR A 1148 -34.81 29.07 51.34
CA THR A 1148 -36.28 29.13 51.34
C THR A 1148 -36.78 28.98 52.78
N ASN A 1149 -36.98 30.10 53.47
CA ASN A 1149 -37.72 30.27 54.73
C ASN A 1149 -37.63 29.13 55.77
N ARG A 1150 -36.67 29.23 56.70
CA ARG A 1150 -36.90 29.38 58.16
C ARG A 1150 -35.60 29.12 58.94
N SER A 1151 -35.17 30.18 59.63
CA SER A 1151 -34.50 30.20 60.94
C SER A 1151 -33.22 29.38 61.18
N SER A 1152 -32.26 30.11 61.76
CA SER A 1152 -31.11 29.70 62.58
C SER A 1152 -29.73 29.67 61.89
N ILE A 1153 -28.84 30.43 62.50
CA ILE A 1153 -27.40 30.65 62.31
C ILE A 1153 -26.59 29.35 62.48
N CYS A 1154 -25.51 29.15 61.69
CA CYS A 1154 -24.12 28.92 62.16
C CYS A 1154 -23.16 28.73 60.99
#